data_AF-A0AB36TET4-F1
#
_entry.id   AF-A0AB36TET4-F1
#
_cell.length_a   1.000
_cell.length_b   1.000
_cell.length_c   1.000
_cell.angle_alpha   90.00
_cell.angle_beta   90.00
_cell.angle_gamma   90.00
#
_symmetry.space_group_name_H-M   'P 1'
#
loop_
_entity.id
_entity.type
_entity.pdbx_description
1 polymer ?
#
loop_
_entity_poly.entity_id
_entity_poly.type
_entity_poly.pdbx_seq_one_letter_code
_entity_poly.pdbx_strand_id
1 'polypeptide(L)'
;MLRLLKKERGAALVTVIIITAVLTTLSVVLLNSAIQGLSLSKRQSNIKLTYFAGQSAIEKWFNIIQKESEDQNIGAGFPDEVNATNVDRYVEMILDKVKLKLNDTEYIDVVSKAPTVAGLSGDDYSEIKLKALEVIGTPQLIEGGKKVKVVIGIEAEASFNNPNSPYGNTRQPLYAEKEFVFEVPQNDFKLTFAIATAADLYASTRSYHFNEEEENRNRNYVGDLRAAVPEFKVDIKGDVSAFGTFPKDILWPEQFYYGGIMAMHGAQVDIKGNAYSRAFIRTGPYRDVYRGLSEPAVFSDESRINIYRDAVAQCIQVFGNDNIISVFRNAYTFDDIEMNGERSIIAINGSAIGLSHYFESRNHDALSAIISSAPVHNLLSDDSLLSTIAVNGDVIIPGGTFRVDDDGIFTGLLEDASVFWYEDPNGIRIPFYKMYQWTEDDILNPDKYHAELRERLRNLSAAYLNGPFNLFQLWPSRERVNDDIETGGGLYDYVTNDFINSIKAVWGKRNAAEAGVSVPGAVSGAWSYELAANWRYYAGRLSTEGRDYEAVGVKGIDYVKRPGFAIDNIYKKDSYGNIIGLKFDFNLWNDVPEADDPSYTHKVFTKLDMSGEIGDPDNVKNNLLDYTQLLANRKYPTSGSEWDISGEHGIVKLIQKAKSQFSAYTANEYYIQVNPGLSKGQYNLAALAGFDLYGRCQESRTGGTFESDTEYFLVFNENPEIDLIVDGTFNGIILTAGSVILNGGADIRGAIISGGGGDRSAGEYELKLNRLDRDTFQAVALDRGRYAGVKMVPASNSDPGIVKVDFYLGLTTESEIIEKGRNDYLNMAARNNLLNKFAELGIYLYNIF
;
A
#
# COMPACT_ATOMS: atom_id res chain seq x y z
N MET A 1 -113.91 29.93 9.86
CA MET A 1 -112.73 30.40 9.09
C MET A 1 -113.11 31.24 7.85
N LEU A 2 -113.96 30.75 6.94
CA LEU A 2 -114.37 31.50 5.73
C LEU A 2 -115.04 32.87 5.96
N ARG A 3 -115.66 33.14 7.13
CA ARG A 3 -116.24 34.47 7.46
C ARG A 3 -115.20 35.54 7.84
N LEU A 4 -114.00 35.13 8.30
CA LEU A 4 -112.91 36.05 8.68
C LEU A 4 -112.09 36.51 7.45
N LEU A 5 -112.04 35.69 6.39
CA LEU A 5 -111.34 35.98 5.13
C LEU A 5 -112.07 36.99 4.22
N LYS A 6 -113.36 37.29 4.45
CA LYS A 6 -114.17 38.23 3.63
C LYS A 6 -114.16 39.69 4.11
N LYS A 7 -113.50 40.01 5.23
CA LYS A 7 -113.31 41.41 5.69
C LYS A 7 -111.88 41.84 5.37
N GLU A 8 -111.68 43.01 4.75
CA GLU A 8 -110.35 43.53 4.34
C GLU A 8 -109.29 43.46 5.46
N ARG A 9 -109.69 43.73 6.72
CA ARG A 9 -108.80 43.64 7.90
C ARG A 9 -108.33 42.22 8.25
N GLY A 10 -109.14 41.19 7.96
CA GLY A 10 -108.80 39.78 8.23
C GLY A 10 -107.89 39.18 7.15
N ALA A 11 -108.07 39.58 5.88
CA ALA A 11 -107.17 39.20 4.79
C ALA A 11 -105.79 39.84 4.96
N ALA A 12 -105.72 41.12 5.33
CA ALA A 12 -104.45 41.81 5.58
C ALA A 12 -103.62 41.17 6.70
N LEU A 13 -104.24 40.72 7.79
CA LEU A 13 -103.54 40.04 8.89
C LEU A 13 -102.90 38.72 8.42
N VAL A 14 -103.63 37.91 7.64
CA VAL A 14 -103.12 36.65 7.10
C VAL A 14 -101.98 36.90 6.10
N THR A 15 -102.10 37.91 5.25
CA THR A 15 -101.02 38.30 4.32
C THR A 15 -99.77 38.77 5.06
N VAL A 16 -99.90 39.57 6.12
CA VAL A 16 -98.75 39.98 6.96
C VAL A 16 -98.12 38.75 7.61
N ILE A 17 -98.89 37.86 8.23
CA ILE A 17 -98.36 36.63 8.85
C ILE A 17 -97.60 35.78 7.82
N ILE A 18 -98.15 35.60 6.62
CA ILE A 18 -97.49 34.83 5.55
C ILE A 18 -96.20 35.53 5.10
N ILE A 19 -96.22 36.84 4.84
CA ILE A 19 -95.03 37.60 4.43
C ILE A 19 -93.96 37.57 5.53
N THR A 20 -94.32 37.78 6.79
CA THR A 20 -93.38 37.74 7.92
C THR A 20 -92.81 36.34 8.11
N ALA A 21 -93.62 35.28 7.96
CA ALA A 21 -93.16 33.89 8.01
C ALA A 21 -92.20 33.56 6.86
N VAL A 22 -92.50 33.99 5.63
CA VAL A 22 -91.62 33.79 4.47
C VAL A 22 -90.30 34.56 4.64
N LEU A 23 -90.34 35.81 5.09
CA LEU A 23 -89.15 36.62 5.35
C LEU A 23 -88.28 36.03 6.46
N THR A 24 -88.87 35.62 7.59
CA THR A 24 -88.11 34.96 8.66
C THR A 24 -87.50 33.64 8.21
N THR A 25 -88.22 32.84 7.42
CA THR A 25 -87.68 31.58 6.88
C THR A 25 -86.51 31.85 5.92
N LEU A 26 -86.64 32.84 5.02
CA LEU A 26 -85.56 33.26 4.11
C LEU A 26 -84.35 33.83 4.87
N SER A 27 -84.57 34.64 5.91
CA SER A 27 -83.48 35.18 6.75
C SER A 27 -82.75 34.06 7.50
N VAL A 28 -83.45 33.05 8.01
CA VAL A 28 -82.82 31.89 8.66
C VAL A 28 -82.01 31.07 7.66
N VAL A 29 -82.50 30.87 6.44
CA VAL A 29 -81.77 30.16 5.38
C VAL A 29 -80.50 30.94 4.96
N LEU A 30 -80.60 32.26 4.77
CA LEU A 30 -79.45 33.11 4.44
C LEU A 30 -78.41 33.15 5.57
N LEU A 31 -78.86 33.27 6.82
CA LEU A 31 -77.98 33.24 7.99
C LEU A 31 -77.26 31.89 8.09
N ASN A 32 -77.98 30.78 7.89
CA ASN A 32 -77.40 29.44 7.89
C ASN A 32 -76.37 29.28 6.75
N SER A 33 -76.69 29.75 5.54
CA SER A 33 -75.75 29.72 4.41
C SER A 33 -74.50 30.58 4.65
N ALA A 34 -74.64 31.75 5.29
CA ALA A 34 -73.52 32.61 5.65
C ALA A 34 -72.63 31.99 6.73
N ILE A 35 -73.22 31.35 7.74
CA ILE A 35 -72.51 30.61 8.79
C ILE A 35 -71.76 29.40 8.19
N GLN A 36 -72.40 28.65 7.29
CA GLN A 36 -71.76 27.54 6.58
C GLN A 36 -70.59 28.02 5.71
N GLY A 37 -70.76 29.13 4.96
CA GLY A 37 -69.69 29.72 4.16
C GLY A 37 -68.50 30.20 5.00
N LEU A 38 -68.77 30.85 6.13
CA LEU A 38 -67.74 31.27 7.08
C LEU A 38 -67.00 30.07 7.70
N SER A 39 -67.73 29.02 8.09
CA SER A 39 -67.15 27.78 8.62
C SER A 39 -66.24 27.10 7.60
N LEU A 40 -66.68 26.99 6.34
CA LEU A 40 -65.90 26.39 5.25
C LEU A 40 -64.62 27.19 4.99
N SER A 41 -64.72 28.52 4.92
CA SER A 41 -63.58 29.42 4.69
C SER A 41 -62.54 29.31 5.82
N LYS A 42 -62.98 29.30 7.09
CA LYS A 42 -62.09 29.16 8.24
C LYS A 42 -61.41 27.79 8.29
N ARG A 43 -62.14 26.70 8.01
CA ARG A 43 -61.54 25.35 7.91
C ARG A 43 -60.50 25.27 6.79
N GLN A 44 -60.80 25.80 5.61
CA GLN A 44 -59.86 25.81 4.50
C GLN A 44 -58.61 26.65 4.79
N SER A 45 -58.75 27.77 5.50
CA SER A 45 -57.61 28.59 5.95
C SER A 45 -56.72 27.80 6.93
N ASN A 46 -57.33 27.15 7.92
CA ASN A 46 -56.58 26.36 8.90
C ASN A 46 -55.84 25.20 8.23
N ILE A 47 -56.48 24.51 7.27
CA ILE A 47 -55.83 23.46 6.47
C ILE A 47 -54.58 24.01 5.76
N LYS A 48 -54.68 25.17 5.10
CA LYS A 48 -53.52 25.78 4.41
C LYS A 48 -52.38 26.12 5.37
N LEU A 49 -52.71 26.64 6.56
CA LEU A 49 -51.71 26.96 7.59
C LEU A 49 -51.04 25.69 8.15
N THR A 50 -51.82 24.62 8.38
CA THR A 50 -51.28 23.31 8.80
C THR A 50 -50.33 22.74 7.74
N TYR A 51 -50.67 22.81 6.45
CA TYR A 51 -49.80 22.35 5.37
C TYR A 51 -48.53 23.21 5.23
N PHE A 52 -48.66 24.54 5.35
CA PHE A 52 -47.51 25.45 5.33
C PHE A 52 -46.52 25.12 6.45
N ALA A 53 -47.01 25.02 7.69
CA ALA A 53 -46.20 24.66 8.84
C ALA A 53 -45.54 23.28 8.68
N GLY A 54 -46.30 22.31 8.16
CA GLY A 54 -45.81 20.99 7.79
C GLY A 54 -44.63 21.03 6.82
N GLN A 55 -44.77 21.77 5.72
CA GLN A 55 -43.71 21.93 4.72
C GLN A 55 -42.48 22.64 5.30
N SER A 56 -42.67 23.67 6.13
CA SER A 56 -41.55 24.36 6.78
C SER A 56 -40.78 23.48 7.77
N ALA A 57 -41.48 22.62 8.52
CA ALA A 57 -40.83 21.65 9.41
C ALA A 57 -40.03 20.60 8.63
N ILE A 58 -40.62 20.06 7.54
CA ILE A 58 -39.92 19.15 6.63
C ILE A 58 -38.68 19.79 6.01
N GLU A 59 -38.79 21.04 5.55
CA GLU A 59 -37.66 21.79 5.00
C GLU A 59 -36.55 21.99 6.04
N LYS A 60 -36.91 22.28 7.30
CA LYS A 60 -35.97 22.38 8.41
C LYS A 60 -35.24 21.06 8.66
N TRP A 61 -35.96 19.94 8.71
CA TRP A 61 -35.33 18.62 8.84
C TRP A 61 -34.43 18.31 7.64
N PHE A 62 -34.87 18.54 6.40
CA PHE A 62 -34.03 18.37 5.22
C PHE A 62 -32.77 19.24 5.24
N ASN A 63 -32.82 20.45 5.81
CA ASN A 63 -31.64 21.30 5.97
C ASN A 63 -30.66 20.73 7.02
N ILE A 64 -31.16 20.06 8.06
CA ILE A 64 -30.30 19.33 9.01
C ILE A 64 -29.65 18.15 8.28
N ILE A 65 -30.42 17.34 7.55
CA ILE A 65 -29.89 16.21 6.78
C ILE A 65 -28.86 16.69 5.75
N GLN A 66 -29.11 17.80 5.07
CA GLN A 66 -28.17 18.40 4.12
C GLN A 66 -26.84 18.75 4.81
N LYS A 67 -26.90 19.39 5.98
CA LYS A 67 -25.72 19.74 6.76
C LYS A 67 -24.93 18.50 7.19
N GLU A 68 -25.61 17.44 7.63
CA GLU A 68 -24.96 16.17 8.00
C GLU A 68 -24.39 15.45 6.77
N SER A 69 -25.01 15.60 5.59
CA SER A 69 -24.49 15.03 4.34
C SER A 69 -23.18 15.66 3.87
N GLU A 70 -22.89 16.88 4.33
CA GLU A 70 -21.63 17.59 4.09
C GLU A 70 -20.52 17.18 5.07
N ASP A 71 -20.83 16.39 6.11
CA ASP A 71 -19.82 15.85 7.03
C ASP A 71 -19.09 14.66 6.38
N GLN A 72 -17.81 14.87 6.09
CA GLN A 72 -16.93 13.84 5.52
C GLN A 72 -16.76 12.62 6.43
N ASN A 73 -17.06 12.74 7.73
CA ASN A 73 -16.96 11.68 8.73
C ASN A 73 -18.31 11.03 9.06
N ILE A 74 -19.40 11.36 8.35
CA ILE A 74 -20.72 10.78 8.64
C ILE A 74 -20.72 9.24 8.60
N GLY A 75 -19.88 8.66 7.75
CA GLY A 75 -19.64 7.22 7.63
C GLY A 75 -18.69 6.60 8.66
N ALA A 76 -18.08 7.38 9.56
CA ALA A 76 -17.11 6.88 10.53
C ALA A 76 -17.73 5.82 11.45
N GLY A 77 -17.16 4.61 11.48
CA GLY A 77 -17.70 3.48 12.24
C GLY A 77 -18.43 2.41 11.41
N PHE A 78 -18.56 2.60 10.09
CA PHE A 78 -18.92 1.48 9.22
C PHE A 78 -17.75 0.49 9.13
N PRO A 79 -17.98 -0.82 9.37
CA PRO A 79 -16.89 -1.79 9.54
C PRO A 79 -16.32 -2.33 8.23
N ASP A 80 -16.88 -2.01 7.06
CA ASP A 80 -16.46 -2.60 5.78
C ASP A 80 -16.15 -1.51 4.73
N GLU A 81 -15.44 -1.86 3.66
CA GLU A 81 -15.38 -1.00 2.48
C GLU A 81 -16.77 -0.95 1.83
N VAL A 82 -17.32 0.25 1.63
CA VAL A 82 -18.67 0.41 1.08
C VAL A 82 -18.66 0.02 -0.40
N ASN A 83 -19.53 -0.90 -0.78
CA ASN A 83 -19.68 -1.44 -2.10
C ASN A 83 -21.16 -1.74 -2.40
N ALA A 84 -21.47 -2.19 -3.62
CA ALA A 84 -22.85 -2.41 -4.05
C ALA A 84 -23.63 -3.44 -3.20
N THR A 85 -22.94 -4.37 -2.52
CA THR A 85 -23.58 -5.42 -1.71
C THR A 85 -23.91 -4.97 -0.29
N ASN A 86 -23.23 -3.95 0.24
CA ASN A 86 -23.37 -3.48 1.62
C ASN A 86 -23.80 -2.00 1.73
N VAL A 87 -24.02 -1.32 0.61
CA VAL A 87 -24.40 0.11 0.55
C VAL A 87 -25.71 0.39 1.29
N ASP A 88 -26.68 -0.53 1.27
CA ASP A 88 -27.93 -0.38 2.01
C ASP A 88 -27.69 -0.27 3.52
N ARG A 89 -26.87 -1.18 4.06
CA ARG A 89 -26.48 -1.19 5.48
C ARG A 89 -25.67 0.05 5.86
N TYR A 90 -24.84 0.56 4.94
CA TYR A 90 -24.10 1.81 5.14
C TYR A 90 -25.05 3.00 5.27
N VAL A 91 -26.03 3.10 4.37
CA VAL A 91 -27.04 4.17 4.39
C VAL A 91 -27.94 4.08 5.61
N GLU A 92 -28.35 2.88 6.03
CA GLU A 92 -29.13 2.68 7.26
C GLU A 92 -28.37 3.21 8.49
N MET A 93 -27.08 2.90 8.60
CA MET A 93 -26.22 3.42 9.68
C MET A 93 -26.16 4.96 9.67
N ILE A 94 -26.01 5.59 8.50
CA ILE A 94 -26.04 7.05 8.37
C ILE A 94 -27.39 7.60 8.84
N LEU A 95 -28.50 7.01 8.40
CA LEU A 95 -29.83 7.47 8.78
C LEU A 95 -30.07 7.39 10.28
N ASP A 96 -29.58 6.35 10.95
CA ASP A 96 -29.71 6.24 12.40
C ASP A 96 -28.91 7.32 13.14
N LYS A 97 -27.73 7.71 12.63
CA LYS A 97 -26.99 8.87 13.16
C LYS A 97 -27.74 10.17 12.94
N VAL A 98 -28.30 10.36 11.75
CA VAL A 98 -29.06 11.56 11.38
C VAL A 98 -30.32 11.69 12.25
N LYS A 99 -31.05 10.58 12.51
CA LYS A 99 -32.23 10.58 13.38
C LYS A 99 -31.93 11.12 14.77
N LEU A 100 -30.76 10.83 15.34
CA LEU A 100 -30.35 11.34 16.65
C LEU A 100 -30.18 12.88 16.69
N LYS A 101 -30.10 13.54 15.52
CA LYS A 101 -29.96 15.00 15.38
C LYS A 101 -31.28 15.70 15.05
N LEU A 102 -32.33 14.96 14.71
CA LEU A 102 -33.64 15.52 14.38
C LEU A 102 -34.48 15.64 15.65
N ASN A 103 -35.29 16.71 15.72
CA ASN A 103 -36.32 16.81 16.75
C ASN A 103 -37.55 16.02 16.30
N ASP A 104 -38.07 15.14 17.18
CA ASP A 104 -39.30 14.39 16.93
C ASP A 104 -40.54 15.29 16.81
N THR A 105 -40.47 16.50 17.36
CA THR A 105 -41.56 17.48 17.32
C THR A 105 -41.02 18.88 17.03
N GLU A 106 -41.63 19.55 16.06
CA GLU A 106 -41.35 20.93 15.68
C GLU A 106 -42.58 21.80 15.88
N TYR A 107 -42.35 23.07 16.22
CA TYR A 107 -43.39 24.07 16.44
C TYR A 107 -43.16 25.26 15.49
N ILE A 108 -44.13 25.53 14.62
CA ILE A 108 -44.04 26.60 13.61
C ILE A 108 -45.10 27.66 13.87
N ASP A 109 -44.69 28.93 13.91
CA ASP A 109 -45.59 30.08 14.00
C ASP A 109 -46.24 30.32 12.64
N VAL A 110 -47.56 30.15 12.61
CA VAL A 110 -48.38 30.27 11.40
C VAL A 110 -48.98 31.67 11.20
N VAL A 111 -48.85 32.56 12.18
CA VAL A 111 -49.38 33.94 12.16
C VAL A 111 -48.33 34.92 11.65
N SER A 112 -47.09 34.82 12.13
CA SER A 112 -45.97 35.66 11.68
C SER A 112 -45.22 35.08 10.47
N LYS A 113 -45.52 33.82 10.09
CA LYS A 113 -44.80 33.03 9.08
C LYS A 113 -43.30 32.90 9.39
N ALA A 114 -42.96 32.73 10.68
CA ALA A 114 -41.57 32.60 11.14
C ALA A 114 -41.23 31.14 11.56
N PRO A 115 -39.99 30.67 11.30
CA PRO A 115 -39.59 29.27 11.51
C PRO A 115 -39.29 28.85 12.96
N THR A 116 -39.34 29.77 13.94
CA THR A 116 -39.09 29.45 15.37
C THR A 116 -39.82 30.41 16.31
N VAL A 117 -40.33 29.89 17.43
CA VAL A 117 -41.12 30.66 18.41
C VAL A 117 -40.39 30.77 19.74
N ALA A 118 -39.90 31.96 20.07
CA ALA A 118 -39.57 32.30 21.46
C ALA A 118 -40.72 33.14 22.03
N GLY A 119 -41.50 32.55 22.94
CA GLY A 119 -42.36 33.30 23.86
C GLY A 119 -43.79 33.64 23.39
N LEU A 120 -44.50 32.77 22.67
CA LEU A 120 -45.93 32.96 22.39
C LEU A 120 -46.83 31.98 23.17
N SER A 121 -48.00 32.50 23.58
CA SER A 121 -49.04 31.78 24.31
C SER A 121 -50.04 31.11 23.35
N GLY A 122 -50.23 29.79 23.50
CA GLY A 122 -51.49 29.05 23.31
C GLY A 122 -52.15 28.95 21.93
N ASP A 123 -52.11 29.98 21.08
CA ASP A 123 -53.08 30.15 19.99
C ASP A 123 -52.46 30.25 18.57
N ASP A 124 -51.12 30.34 18.45
CA ASP A 124 -50.44 30.84 17.23
C ASP A 124 -49.48 29.85 16.54
N TYR A 125 -49.42 28.58 16.97
CA TYR A 125 -48.47 27.60 16.43
C TYR A 125 -49.13 26.31 15.92
N SER A 126 -48.50 25.69 14.92
CA SER A 126 -48.78 24.30 14.52
C SER A 126 -47.73 23.39 15.13
N GLU A 127 -48.16 22.25 15.65
CA GLU A 127 -47.29 21.15 16.10
C GLU A 127 -47.10 20.16 14.93
N ILE A 128 -45.86 19.82 14.61
CA ILE A 128 -45.51 18.84 13.57
C ILE A 128 -44.73 17.72 14.23
N LYS A 129 -45.18 16.47 14.04
CA LYS A 129 -44.50 15.28 14.54
C LYS A 129 -43.84 14.52 13.41
N LEU A 130 -42.57 14.21 13.56
CA LEU A 130 -41.87 13.28 12.68
C LEU A 130 -42.44 11.87 12.90
N LYS A 131 -42.81 11.18 11.83
CA LYS A 131 -43.34 9.81 11.89
C LYS A 131 -42.35 8.79 11.40
N ALA A 132 -41.75 9.07 10.25
CA ALA A 132 -40.80 8.18 9.63
C ALA A 132 -39.74 8.97 8.85
N LEU A 133 -38.56 8.37 8.80
CA LEU A 133 -37.45 8.75 7.94
C LEU A 133 -37.05 7.48 7.20
N GLU A 134 -37.25 7.43 5.89
CA GLU A 134 -37.10 6.22 5.09
C GLU A 134 -36.25 6.44 3.84
N VAL A 135 -35.58 5.39 3.38
CA VAL A 135 -34.86 5.37 2.11
C VAL A 135 -35.84 5.03 1.00
N ILE A 136 -35.88 5.85 -0.05
CA ILE A 136 -36.72 5.64 -1.22
C ILE A 136 -35.86 5.12 -2.37
N GLY A 137 -36.16 3.89 -2.81
CA GLY A 137 -35.40 3.21 -3.86
C GLY A 137 -34.04 2.69 -3.40
N THR A 138 -33.23 2.21 -4.33
CA THR A 138 -31.91 1.64 -4.03
C THR A 138 -30.85 2.75 -4.01
N PRO A 139 -30.04 2.88 -2.95
CA PRO A 139 -28.86 3.74 -2.92
C PRO A 139 -27.92 3.49 -4.09
N GLN A 140 -27.33 4.55 -4.63
CA GLN A 140 -26.45 4.45 -5.79
C GLN A 140 -25.05 4.96 -5.44
N LEU A 141 -24.05 4.10 -5.61
CA LEU A 141 -22.65 4.54 -5.58
C LEU A 141 -22.34 5.36 -6.84
N ILE A 142 -21.76 6.53 -6.64
CA ILE A 142 -21.38 7.48 -7.69
C ILE A 142 -19.90 7.87 -7.53
N GLU A 143 -19.36 8.60 -8.51
CA GLU A 143 -17.96 9.07 -8.51
C GLU A 143 -16.92 7.95 -8.27
N GLY A 144 -17.14 6.77 -8.85
CA GLY A 144 -16.25 5.62 -8.68
C GLY A 144 -16.31 4.99 -7.28
N GLY A 145 -17.45 5.08 -6.59
CA GLY A 145 -17.65 4.53 -5.25
C GLY A 145 -17.32 5.52 -4.12
N LYS A 146 -16.96 6.77 -4.45
CA LYS A 146 -16.57 7.78 -3.46
C LYS A 146 -17.72 8.39 -2.70
N LYS A 147 -18.92 8.36 -3.28
CA LYS A 147 -20.13 8.90 -2.66
C LYS A 147 -21.30 7.97 -2.87
N VAL A 148 -22.26 8.03 -1.96
CA VAL A 148 -23.56 7.36 -2.10
C VAL A 148 -24.64 8.41 -2.27
N LYS A 149 -25.39 8.27 -3.36
CA LYS A 149 -26.59 9.04 -3.64
C LYS A 149 -27.79 8.27 -3.10
N VAL A 150 -28.61 8.94 -2.30
CA VAL A 150 -29.80 8.35 -1.68
C VAL A 150 -30.97 9.33 -1.74
N VAL A 151 -32.18 8.82 -1.94
CA VAL A 151 -33.41 9.61 -1.80
C VAL A 151 -34.01 9.31 -0.43
N ILE A 152 -34.24 10.35 0.37
CA ILE A 152 -34.79 10.23 1.72
C ILE A 152 -36.21 10.79 1.73
N GLY A 153 -37.15 9.98 2.16
CA GLY A 153 -38.54 10.34 2.43
C GLY A 153 -38.74 10.72 3.90
N ILE A 154 -39.45 11.83 4.15
CA ILE A 154 -39.93 12.21 5.49
C ILE A 154 -41.44 12.11 5.51
N GLU A 155 -41.98 11.30 6.43
CA GLU A 155 -43.39 11.30 6.79
C GLU A 155 -43.59 12.09 8.09
N ALA A 156 -44.57 13.00 8.10
CA ALA A 156 -44.89 13.81 9.26
C ALA A 156 -46.40 14.01 9.44
N GLU A 157 -46.82 14.29 10.68
CA GLU A 157 -48.19 14.69 11.00
C GLU A 157 -48.21 16.11 11.54
N ALA A 158 -48.95 17.00 10.87
CA ALA A 158 -49.18 18.35 11.37
C ALA A 158 -50.56 18.49 12.01
N SER A 159 -50.59 19.19 13.14
CA SER A 159 -51.81 19.53 13.87
C SER A 159 -51.83 21.01 14.22
N PHE A 160 -52.89 21.69 13.83
CA PHE A 160 -53.18 23.07 14.21
C PHE A 160 -54.50 23.12 14.96
N ASN A 161 -54.43 23.44 16.24
CA ASN A 161 -55.60 23.49 17.11
C ASN A 161 -55.65 24.84 17.81
N ASN A 162 -56.64 25.66 17.46
CA ASN A 162 -56.89 26.93 18.14
C ASN A 162 -57.92 26.70 19.26
N PRO A 163 -57.58 26.89 20.55
CA PRO A 163 -58.47 26.65 21.69
C PRO A 163 -59.79 27.43 21.65
N ASN A 164 -59.78 28.59 20.97
CA ASN A 164 -60.89 29.52 20.88
C ASN A 164 -61.74 29.32 19.60
N SER A 165 -61.48 28.28 18.80
CA SER A 165 -62.16 28.02 17.53
C SER A 165 -62.53 26.54 17.35
N PRO A 166 -63.79 26.21 17.01
CA PRO A 166 -64.23 24.82 16.74
C PRO A 166 -63.74 24.27 15.39
N TYR A 167 -62.84 24.98 14.69
CA TYR A 167 -62.39 24.67 13.33
C TYR A 167 -60.94 24.15 13.27
N GLY A 168 -60.47 23.51 14.34
CA GLY A 168 -59.15 22.88 14.38
C GLY A 168 -58.95 21.82 13.29
N ASN A 169 -57.69 21.57 12.94
CA ASN A 169 -57.29 20.59 11.95
C ASN A 169 -56.16 19.74 12.52
N THR A 170 -56.41 18.45 12.75
CA THR A 170 -55.48 17.57 13.46
C THR A 170 -55.04 16.40 12.57
N ARG A 171 -53.80 15.95 12.78
CA ARG A 171 -53.21 14.76 12.15
C ARG A 171 -53.26 14.78 10.62
N GLN A 172 -52.94 15.92 10.00
CA GLN A 172 -52.76 15.96 8.55
C GLN A 172 -51.45 15.27 8.18
N PRO A 173 -51.49 14.19 7.37
CA PRO A 173 -50.28 13.54 6.91
C PRO A 173 -49.58 14.41 5.87
N LEU A 174 -48.26 14.43 5.94
CA LEU A 174 -47.36 15.15 5.06
C LEU A 174 -46.27 14.18 4.65
N TYR A 175 -45.92 14.23 3.37
CA TYR A 175 -44.82 13.47 2.82
C TYR A 175 -44.03 14.33 1.86
N ALA A 176 -42.71 14.25 1.94
CA ALA A 176 -41.81 14.82 0.95
C ALA A 176 -40.57 13.94 0.83
N GLU A 177 -39.97 13.98 -0.35
CA GLU A 177 -38.73 13.28 -0.66
C GLU A 177 -37.70 14.28 -1.18
N LYS A 178 -36.44 14.03 -0.85
CA LYS A 178 -35.32 14.82 -1.36
C LYS A 178 -34.10 13.93 -1.55
N GLU A 179 -33.33 14.23 -2.58
CA GLU A 179 -32.06 13.58 -2.86
C GLU A 179 -30.94 14.16 -2.01
N PHE A 180 -30.10 13.29 -1.48
CA PHE A 180 -28.90 13.61 -0.72
C PHE A 180 -27.71 12.80 -1.24
N VAL A 181 -26.53 13.37 -1.08
CA VAL A 181 -25.27 12.71 -1.42
C VAL A 181 -24.43 12.68 -0.16
N PHE A 182 -24.06 11.48 0.29
CA PHE A 182 -23.20 11.27 1.44
C PHE A 182 -21.82 10.82 0.97
N GLU A 183 -20.78 11.31 1.62
CA GLU A 183 -19.43 10.82 1.41
C GLU A 183 -19.32 9.36 1.84
N VAL A 184 -18.58 8.55 1.09
CA VAL A 184 -18.15 7.22 1.49
C VAL A 184 -16.74 7.34 2.06
N PRO A 185 -16.44 6.80 3.26
CA PRO A 185 -15.10 6.83 3.83
C PRO A 185 -14.07 6.34 2.81
N GLN A 186 -13.16 7.25 2.41
CA GLN A 186 -12.06 6.92 1.52
C GLN A 186 -10.86 6.49 2.36
N ASN A 187 -10.39 5.26 2.12
CA ASN A 187 -9.17 4.74 2.71
C ASN A 187 -8.01 4.96 1.73
N ASP A 188 -7.40 6.14 1.79
CA ASP A 188 -6.22 6.46 0.98
C ASP A 188 -5.03 5.56 1.33
N PHE A 189 -4.97 5.06 2.57
CA PHE A 189 -4.05 4.03 3.01
C PHE A 189 -4.84 2.80 3.44
N LYS A 190 -4.48 1.62 2.92
CA LYS A 190 -5.05 0.34 3.34
C LYS A 190 -3.98 -0.47 4.04
N LEU A 191 -4.22 -0.88 5.28
CA LEU A 191 -3.24 -1.65 6.04
C LEU A 191 -3.18 -3.09 5.52
N THR A 192 -2.29 -3.36 4.57
CA THR A 192 -2.07 -4.70 3.98
C THR A 192 -0.64 -5.21 4.21
N PHE A 193 0.07 -4.62 5.17
CA PHE A 193 1.49 -4.87 5.43
C PHE A 193 1.70 -5.15 6.92
N ALA A 194 2.61 -6.09 7.21
CA ALA A 194 3.15 -6.27 8.56
C ALA A 194 4.01 -5.08 8.97
N ILE A 195 4.82 -4.58 8.03
CA ILE A 195 5.69 -3.42 8.24
C ILE A 195 5.63 -2.51 7.01
N ALA A 196 5.31 -1.24 7.23
CA ALA A 196 5.45 -0.18 6.23
C ALA A 196 6.30 0.96 6.82
N THR A 197 7.39 1.33 6.15
CA THR A 197 8.28 2.42 6.59
C THR A 197 8.64 3.36 5.45
N ALA A 198 8.63 4.67 5.72
CA ALA A 198 9.10 5.71 4.80
C ALA A 198 10.64 5.83 4.75
N ALA A 199 11.34 5.06 5.59
CA ALA A 199 12.81 5.00 5.66
C ALA A 199 13.30 3.54 5.48
N ASP A 200 14.47 3.17 6.00
CA ASP A 200 14.99 1.80 5.85
C ASP A 200 14.32 0.81 6.82
N LEU A 201 14.24 -0.45 6.40
CA LEU A 201 14.06 -1.62 7.26
C LEU A 201 15.43 -2.29 7.42
N TYR A 202 15.96 -2.29 8.64
CA TYR A 202 17.33 -2.72 8.90
C TYR A 202 17.36 -3.83 9.96
N ALA A 203 18.07 -4.92 9.66
CA ALA A 203 18.40 -5.97 10.61
C ALA A 203 19.91 -6.18 10.70
N SER A 204 20.42 -6.37 11.92
CA SER A 204 21.85 -6.62 12.14
C SER A 204 22.10 -7.40 13.42
N THR A 205 23.14 -8.24 13.41
CA THR A 205 23.69 -8.86 14.63
C THR A 205 24.41 -7.86 15.53
N ARG A 206 24.57 -6.62 15.06
CA ARG A 206 25.22 -5.51 15.77
C ARG A 206 24.24 -4.36 15.98
N SER A 207 24.14 -3.91 17.23
CA SER A 207 23.39 -2.73 17.63
C SER A 207 24.32 -1.53 17.81
N TYR A 208 23.99 -0.41 17.16
CA TYR A 208 24.71 0.86 17.27
C TYR A 208 23.80 1.93 17.85
N HIS A 209 24.35 2.73 18.74
CA HIS A 209 23.70 3.93 19.27
C HIS A 209 24.33 5.18 18.67
N PHE A 210 23.49 6.13 18.28
CA PHE A 210 23.91 7.38 17.67
C PHE A 210 23.65 8.52 18.65
N ASN A 211 24.74 9.14 19.13
CA ASN A 211 24.68 10.30 20.00
C ASN A 211 24.72 11.60 19.17
N GLU A 212 23.67 12.41 19.29
CA GLU A 212 23.54 13.67 18.55
C GLU A 212 24.55 14.75 18.97
N GLU A 213 24.92 14.82 20.25
CA GLU A 213 25.99 15.74 20.70
C GLU A 213 27.33 15.37 20.07
N GLU A 214 27.60 14.08 19.90
CA GLU A 214 28.81 13.60 19.24
C GLU A 214 28.76 13.80 17.72
N GLU A 215 27.62 13.54 17.06
CA GLU A 215 27.40 13.87 15.64
C GLU A 215 27.67 15.36 15.37
N ASN A 216 27.19 16.24 16.25
CA ASN A 216 27.40 17.69 16.12
C ASN A 216 28.84 18.13 16.37
N ARG A 217 29.60 17.42 17.21
CA ARG A 217 31.01 17.74 17.52
C ARG A 217 31.98 17.12 16.52
N ASN A 218 31.67 15.95 15.99
CA ASN A 218 32.52 15.17 15.11
C ASN A 218 31.74 14.70 13.88
N ARG A 219 31.97 15.37 12.75
CA ARG A 219 31.34 15.03 11.46
C ARG A 219 31.65 13.60 10.97
N ASN A 220 32.66 12.94 11.54
CA ASN A 220 33.06 11.58 11.18
C ASN A 220 32.49 10.53 12.16
N TYR A 221 31.65 10.92 13.12
CA TYR A 221 31.05 10.00 14.07
C TYR A 221 29.98 9.15 13.38
N VAL A 222 30.09 7.83 13.57
CA VAL A 222 29.27 6.81 12.89
C VAL A 222 28.61 5.86 13.90
N GLY A 223 28.37 6.34 15.13
CA GLY A 223 27.72 5.57 16.18
C GLY A 223 28.65 4.66 16.98
N ASP A 224 28.26 4.41 18.23
CA ASP A 224 28.95 3.54 19.18
C ASP A 224 28.32 2.14 19.20
N LEU A 225 29.15 1.10 19.07
CA LEU A 225 28.69 -0.28 19.18
C LEU A 225 28.19 -0.56 20.61
N ARG A 226 26.94 -1.00 20.73
CA ARG A 226 26.28 -1.33 22.00
C ARG A 226 26.26 -2.82 22.26
N ALA A 227 25.85 -3.59 21.26
CA ALA A 227 25.72 -5.04 21.36
C ALA A 227 26.16 -5.70 20.06
N ALA A 228 26.78 -6.87 20.15
CA ALA A 228 27.09 -7.74 19.03
C ALA A 228 26.88 -9.20 19.45
N VAL A 229 26.17 -9.95 18.61
CA VAL A 229 25.89 -11.38 18.81
C VAL A 229 26.36 -12.17 17.58
N PRO A 230 26.64 -13.48 17.70
CA PRO A 230 27.10 -14.26 16.55
C PRO A 230 25.99 -14.51 15.51
N GLU A 231 24.73 -14.60 15.96
CA GLU A 231 23.57 -14.88 15.11
C GLU A 231 22.40 -14.03 15.57
N PHE A 232 21.58 -13.54 14.63
CA PHE A 232 20.38 -12.77 14.92
C PHE A 232 19.32 -13.05 13.87
N LYS A 233 18.13 -13.47 14.31
CA LYS A 233 17.03 -13.85 13.43
C LYS A 233 15.85 -12.88 13.55
N VAL A 234 15.30 -12.53 12.40
CA VAL A 234 14.08 -11.76 12.22
C VAL A 234 13.08 -12.61 11.42
N ASP A 235 11.85 -12.71 11.91
CA ASP A 235 10.75 -13.42 11.25
C ASP A 235 9.53 -12.48 11.10
N ILE A 236 9.17 -12.16 9.86
CA ILE A 236 8.09 -11.24 9.53
C ILE A 236 7.03 -12.00 8.74
N LYS A 237 5.85 -12.18 9.33
CA LYS A 237 4.68 -12.80 8.67
C LYS A 237 3.76 -11.73 8.12
N GLY A 238 3.78 -11.58 6.81
CA GLY A 238 3.05 -10.54 6.07
C GLY A 238 3.96 -9.76 5.16
N ASP A 239 3.36 -8.84 4.39
CA ASP A 239 4.09 -8.02 3.44
C ASP A 239 4.89 -6.92 4.14
N VAL A 240 6.01 -6.55 3.53
CA VAL A 240 6.91 -5.49 3.98
C VAL A 240 7.03 -4.44 2.89
N SER A 241 6.93 -3.16 3.27
CA SER A 241 7.21 -2.02 2.40
C SER A 241 8.23 -1.08 3.04
N ALA A 242 9.37 -0.86 2.39
CA ALA A 242 10.38 0.11 2.82
C ALA A 242 10.73 1.06 1.69
N PHE A 243 10.38 2.35 1.82
CA PHE A 243 10.74 3.34 0.80
C PHE A 243 12.26 3.46 0.64
N GLY A 244 12.98 3.50 1.78
CA GLY A 244 14.43 3.41 1.86
C GLY A 244 15.19 4.72 1.60
N THR A 245 16.46 4.69 2.01
CA THR A 245 17.48 5.71 1.81
C THR A 245 18.05 5.63 0.39
N PHE A 246 18.44 6.77 -0.18
CA PHE A 246 18.97 6.84 -1.54
C PHE A 246 19.99 7.98 -1.68
N PRO A 247 20.92 7.92 -2.66
CA PRO A 247 21.79 9.04 -2.98
C PRO A 247 20.98 10.26 -3.40
N LYS A 248 21.53 11.44 -3.14
CA LYS A 248 20.91 12.72 -3.50
C LYS A 248 20.77 12.88 -5.02
N ASP A 249 21.75 12.38 -5.76
CA ASP A 249 21.90 12.54 -7.20
C ASP A 249 21.64 11.20 -7.94
N ILE A 250 20.89 11.24 -9.04
CA ILE A 250 20.51 10.10 -9.88
C ILE A 250 21.68 9.58 -10.76
N LEU A 251 22.72 10.39 -10.94
CA LEU A 251 23.86 10.09 -11.79
C LEU A 251 25.02 9.45 -11.00
N TRP A 252 24.89 9.28 -9.69
CA TRP A 252 25.98 8.70 -8.90
C TRP A 252 26.05 7.19 -9.11
N PRO A 253 27.15 6.67 -9.69
CA PRO A 253 27.30 5.25 -9.94
C PRO A 253 27.56 4.45 -8.66
N GLU A 254 27.89 5.12 -7.54
CA GLU A 254 28.08 4.48 -6.25
C GLU A 254 26.76 4.06 -5.60
N GLN A 255 26.32 2.86 -5.94
CA GLN A 255 25.07 2.29 -5.46
C GLN A 255 25.03 1.96 -3.95
N PHE A 256 26.17 1.97 -3.25
CA PHE A 256 26.23 1.65 -1.82
C PHE A 256 25.59 2.69 -0.90
N TYR A 257 25.17 3.85 -1.44
CA TYR A 257 24.36 4.85 -0.75
C TYR A 257 22.86 4.52 -0.70
N TYR A 258 22.43 3.45 -1.38
CA TYR A 258 21.05 2.98 -1.31
C TYR A 258 20.81 2.08 -0.09
N GLY A 259 19.78 2.39 0.66
CA GLY A 259 19.22 1.56 1.74
C GLY A 259 18.06 0.71 1.23
N GLY A 260 16.97 0.63 1.99
CA GLY A 260 15.76 -0.12 1.70
C GLY A 260 15.52 -1.24 2.71
N ILE A 261 15.42 -2.48 2.25
CA ILE A 261 15.34 -3.68 3.10
C ILE A 261 16.74 -4.27 3.22
N MET A 262 17.27 -4.28 4.44
CA MET A 262 18.69 -4.52 4.69
C MET A 262 18.91 -5.61 5.74
N ALA A 263 19.77 -6.57 5.44
CA ALA A 263 20.35 -7.48 6.43
C ALA A 263 21.88 -7.30 6.44
N MET A 264 22.42 -7.10 7.64
CA MET A 264 23.82 -6.74 7.84
C MET A 264 24.49 -7.60 8.91
N HIS A 265 25.80 -7.79 8.78
CA HIS A 265 26.68 -8.42 9.77
C HIS A 265 26.23 -9.83 10.20
N GLY A 266 25.59 -10.61 9.32
CA GLY A 266 25.20 -12.00 9.60
C GLY A 266 23.76 -12.15 10.08
N ALA A 267 22.95 -11.09 9.96
CA ALA A 267 21.53 -11.17 10.29
C ALA A 267 20.78 -12.03 9.26
N GLN A 268 19.84 -12.85 9.74
CA GLN A 268 18.89 -13.58 8.91
C GLN A 268 17.51 -12.93 9.02
N VAL A 269 16.96 -12.50 7.89
CA VAL A 269 15.62 -11.94 7.76
C VAL A 269 14.75 -12.86 6.92
N ASP A 270 13.69 -13.40 7.51
CA ASP A 270 12.66 -14.17 6.83
C ASP A 270 11.40 -13.30 6.67
N ILE A 271 10.96 -13.05 5.43
CA ILE A 271 9.73 -12.32 5.10
C ILE A 271 8.75 -13.33 4.46
N LYS A 272 7.70 -13.72 5.18
CA LYS A 272 6.68 -14.69 4.75
C LYS A 272 5.60 -14.08 3.83
N GLY A 273 5.77 -12.84 3.43
CA GLY A 273 4.95 -12.13 2.44
C GLY A 273 5.78 -11.61 1.27
N ASN A 274 5.28 -10.58 0.61
CA ASN A 274 6.03 -9.83 -0.40
C ASN A 274 6.97 -8.82 0.24
N ALA A 275 8.04 -8.47 -0.48
CA ALA A 275 8.98 -7.43 -0.08
C ALA A 275 8.99 -6.31 -1.13
N TYR A 276 8.55 -5.11 -0.74
CA TYR A 276 8.50 -3.92 -1.57
C TYR A 276 9.55 -2.92 -1.11
N SER A 277 10.41 -2.45 -2.02
CA SER A 277 11.31 -1.34 -1.74
C SER A 277 11.43 -0.35 -2.89
N ARG A 278 11.38 0.95 -2.57
CA ARG A 278 11.69 2.00 -3.56
C ARG A 278 13.19 2.30 -3.64
N ALA A 279 13.96 1.72 -2.72
CA ALA A 279 15.41 1.59 -2.75
C ALA A 279 15.76 0.09 -2.95
N PHE A 280 16.75 -0.44 -2.26
CA PHE A 280 17.25 -1.79 -2.52
C PHE A 280 16.70 -2.83 -1.56
N ILE A 281 16.65 -4.07 -2.02
CA ILE A 281 16.73 -5.23 -1.14
C ILE A 281 18.19 -5.66 -1.15
N ARG A 282 18.90 -5.45 -0.04
CA ARG A 282 20.35 -5.64 0.01
C ARG A 282 20.89 -6.38 1.22
N THR A 283 22.01 -7.05 1.02
CA THR A 283 22.77 -7.72 2.09
C THR A 283 24.21 -7.24 2.14
N GLY A 284 24.68 -6.97 3.35
CA GLY A 284 26.06 -6.67 3.68
C GLY A 284 26.52 -5.25 3.37
N PRO A 285 27.61 -4.82 4.05
CA PRO A 285 28.22 -3.52 3.83
C PRO A 285 29.00 -3.49 2.52
N TYR A 286 29.15 -2.30 1.92
CA TYR A 286 29.99 -2.16 0.73
C TYR A 286 31.47 -2.06 1.10
N ARG A 287 32.29 -2.83 0.38
CA ARG A 287 33.74 -2.93 0.58
C ARG A 287 34.46 -1.94 -0.33
N ASP A 288 34.97 -0.86 0.24
CA ASP A 288 36.04 -0.08 -0.41
C ASP A 288 37.19 0.13 0.59
N VAL A 289 38.20 -0.72 0.47
CA VAL A 289 39.42 -0.71 1.28
C VAL A 289 40.23 0.56 1.04
N TYR A 290 40.08 1.21 -0.12
CA TYR A 290 40.79 2.44 -0.48
C TYR A 290 40.08 3.71 0.04
N ARG A 291 38.78 3.63 0.31
CA ARG A 291 37.99 4.72 0.93
C ARG A 291 37.72 4.56 2.43
N GLY A 292 38.25 3.49 3.05
CA GLY A 292 38.16 3.27 4.50
C GLY A 292 36.78 2.82 4.98
N LEU A 293 36.03 2.08 4.14
CA LEU A 293 34.70 1.61 4.49
C LEU A 293 34.72 0.44 5.50
N SER A 294 33.63 0.40 6.29
CA SER A 294 33.31 -0.29 7.54
C SER A 294 34.02 -1.57 7.98
N GLU A 295 34.40 -2.49 7.09
CA GLU A 295 34.87 -3.85 7.47
C GLU A 295 36.13 -4.28 6.67
N PRO A 296 37.03 -5.08 7.28
CA PRO A 296 38.24 -5.55 6.60
C PRO A 296 37.92 -6.48 5.42
N ALA A 297 38.85 -6.59 4.46
CA ALA A 297 38.66 -7.37 3.23
C ALA A 297 38.41 -8.89 3.44
N VAL A 298 38.62 -9.43 4.63
CA VAL A 298 38.35 -10.84 4.95
C VAL A 298 37.08 -11.02 5.78
N PHE A 299 36.29 -9.97 5.98
CA PHE A 299 35.05 -10.03 6.74
C PHE A 299 34.00 -10.84 5.97
N SER A 300 33.65 -11.99 6.53
CA SER A 300 32.51 -12.82 6.12
C SER A 300 31.26 -12.19 6.73
N ASP A 301 30.38 -11.62 5.88
CA ASP A 301 29.18 -10.95 6.37
C ASP A 301 28.08 -11.97 6.68
N GLU A 302 27.89 -12.98 5.83
CA GLU A 302 26.95 -14.10 6.04
C GLU A 302 25.49 -13.67 6.24
N SER A 303 25.14 -12.44 5.85
CA SER A 303 23.77 -11.94 5.96
C SER A 303 22.83 -12.62 4.97
N ARG A 304 21.59 -12.79 5.41
CA ARG A 304 20.57 -13.50 4.63
C ARG A 304 19.23 -12.80 4.62
N ILE A 305 18.62 -12.69 3.44
CA ILE A 305 17.22 -12.29 3.26
C ILE A 305 16.50 -13.40 2.51
N ASN A 306 15.40 -13.91 3.06
CA ASN A 306 14.53 -14.89 2.41
C ASN A 306 13.13 -14.31 2.26
N ILE A 307 12.67 -14.19 1.01
CA ILE A 307 11.37 -13.62 0.64
C ILE A 307 10.52 -14.76 0.08
N TYR A 308 9.42 -15.07 0.76
CA TYR A 308 8.63 -16.27 0.47
C TYR A 308 7.63 -16.06 -0.67
N ARG A 309 7.36 -14.80 -1.01
CA ARG A 309 6.54 -14.42 -2.17
C ARG A 309 7.38 -13.64 -3.19
N ASP A 310 6.84 -12.55 -3.70
CA ASP A 310 7.48 -11.71 -4.70
C ASP A 310 8.36 -10.64 -4.05
N ALA A 311 9.50 -10.36 -4.69
CA ALA A 311 10.38 -9.25 -4.36
C ALA A 311 10.20 -8.14 -5.39
N VAL A 312 9.99 -6.91 -4.96
CA VAL A 312 9.77 -5.75 -5.83
C VAL A 312 10.67 -4.62 -5.33
N ALA A 313 11.72 -4.29 -6.06
CA ALA A 313 12.73 -3.33 -5.58
C ALA A 313 13.19 -2.37 -6.67
N GLN A 314 13.87 -1.27 -6.31
CA GLN A 314 14.70 -0.57 -7.29
C GLN A 314 15.75 -1.56 -7.80
N CYS A 315 16.59 -2.06 -6.91
CA CYS A 315 17.61 -3.07 -7.20
C CYS A 315 17.58 -4.18 -6.13
N ILE A 316 17.96 -5.40 -6.50
CA ILE A 316 18.25 -6.49 -5.57
C ILE A 316 19.75 -6.72 -5.61
N GLN A 317 20.45 -6.51 -4.48
CA GLN A 317 21.90 -6.43 -4.52
C GLN A 317 22.61 -7.06 -3.33
N VAL A 318 23.72 -7.75 -3.62
CA VAL A 318 24.61 -8.29 -2.59
C VAL A 318 25.96 -7.56 -2.61
N PHE A 319 26.32 -6.93 -1.49
CA PHE A 319 27.60 -6.21 -1.34
C PHE A 319 28.64 -6.96 -0.50
N GLY A 320 28.21 -7.57 0.61
CA GLY A 320 29.08 -8.31 1.53
C GLY A 320 29.41 -9.72 1.05
N ASN A 321 30.40 -10.36 1.69
CA ASN A 321 30.83 -11.72 1.36
C ASN A 321 29.95 -12.78 2.03
N ASP A 322 29.82 -13.95 1.37
CA ASP A 322 29.09 -15.12 1.85
C ASP A 322 27.59 -14.86 2.09
N ASN A 323 27.05 -13.85 1.41
CA ASN A 323 25.70 -13.36 1.58
C ASN A 323 24.71 -14.07 0.68
N ILE A 324 23.46 -14.13 1.12
CA ILE A 324 22.39 -14.82 0.39
C ILE A 324 21.11 -13.96 0.37
N ILE A 325 20.61 -13.69 -0.82
CA ILE A 325 19.22 -13.26 -1.03
C ILE A 325 18.48 -14.37 -1.74
N SER A 326 17.35 -14.81 -1.20
CA SER A 326 16.50 -15.80 -1.85
C SER A 326 15.06 -15.31 -2.01
N VAL A 327 14.49 -15.54 -3.19
CA VAL A 327 13.13 -15.17 -3.57
C VAL A 327 12.40 -16.41 -4.04
N PHE A 328 11.32 -16.77 -3.35
CA PHE A 328 10.65 -18.06 -3.56
C PHE A 328 9.64 -17.99 -4.71
N ARG A 329 9.16 -16.79 -5.07
CA ARG A 329 8.39 -16.55 -6.29
C ARG A 329 9.20 -15.67 -7.23
N ASN A 330 8.67 -14.55 -7.69
CA ASN A 330 9.31 -13.72 -8.71
C ASN A 330 10.05 -12.52 -8.11
N ALA A 331 11.06 -12.05 -8.83
CA ALA A 331 11.75 -10.80 -8.54
C ALA A 331 11.44 -9.78 -9.65
N TYR A 332 10.99 -8.59 -9.23
CA TYR A 332 10.70 -7.44 -10.06
C TYR A 332 11.65 -6.31 -9.70
N THR A 333 12.41 -5.80 -10.66
CA THR A 333 13.34 -4.68 -10.41
C THR A 333 13.06 -3.50 -11.33
N PHE A 334 13.14 -2.29 -10.80
CA PHE A 334 13.10 -1.06 -11.62
C PHE A 334 14.45 -0.72 -12.24
N ASP A 335 15.50 -1.39 -11.78
CA ASP A 335 16.91 -1.28 -12.14
C ASP A 335 17.49 -2.70 -12.12
N ASP A 336 18.74 -2.87 -11.76
CA ASP A 336 19.45 -4.13 -11.84
C ASP A 336 19.10 -5.17 -10.77
N ILE A 337 19.45 -6.43 -11.07
CA ILE A 337 19.81 -7.44 -10.07
C ILE A 337 21.33 -7.57 -10.10
N GLU A 338 22.00 -7.25 -8.99
CA GLU A 338 23.44 -7.06 -8.97
C GLU A 338 24.17 -7.86 -7.88
N MET A 339 25.31 -8.44 -8.25
CA MET A 339 26.18 -9.20 -7.35
C MET A 339 27.58 -8.56 -7.28
N ASN A 340 27.91 -7.95 -6.14
CA ASN A 340 29.21 -7.32 -5.84
C ASN A 340 30.07 -8.11 -4.84
N GLY A 341 29.43 -8.79 -3.90
CA GLY A 341 30.08 -9.59 -2.85
C GLY A 341 30.75 -10.86 -3.36
N GLU A 342 31.74 -11.38 -2.64
CA GLU A 342 32.40 -12.66 -2.94
C GLU A 342 31.62 -13.85 -2.35
N ARG A 343 31.73 -15.03 -2.96
CA ARG A 343 31.07 -16.30 -2.53
C ARG A 343 29.58 -16.18 -2.19
N SER A 344 28.89 -15.28 -2.88
CA SER A 344 27.52 -14.89 -2.52
C SER A 344 26.49 -15.39 -3.53
N ILE A 345 25.22 -15.46 -3.12
CA ILE A 345 24.13 -16.03 -3.93
C ILE A 345 22.92 -15.10 -3.95
N ILE A 346 22.42 -14.80 -5.15
CA ILE A 346 21.03 -14.36 -5.35
C ILE A 346 20.30 -15.54 -5.99
N ALA A 347 19.31 -16.11 -5.31
CA ALA A 347 18.57 -17.29 -5.76
C ALA A 347 17.09 -16.98 -5.93
N ILE A 348 16.61 -17.03 -7.17
CA ILE A 348 15.22 -16.74 -7.53
C ILE A 348 14.58 -18.04 -8.05
N ASN A 349 13.64 -18.58 -7.29
CA ASN A 349 12.94 -19.80 -7.66
C ASN A 349 11.93 -19.56 -8.80
N GLY A 350 11.25 -18.41 -8.82
CA GLY A 350 10.40 -17.99 -9.93
C GLY A 350 11.16 -17.19 -10.98
N SER A 351 10.51 -16.19 -11.55
CA SER A 351 11.03 -15.40 -12.67
C SER A 351 11.79 -14.16 -12.21
N ALA A 352 12.78 -13.72 -12.98
CA ALA A 352 13.45 -12.43 -12.83
C ALA A 352 12.93 -11.48 -13.93
N ILE A 353 12.36 -10.34 -13.52
CA ILE A 353 11.58 -9.46 -14.39
C ILE A 353 12.05 -8.03 -14.18
N GLY A 354 12.81 -7.50 -15.14
CA GLY A 354 13.12 -6.08 -15.19
C GLY A 354 11.90 -5.26 -15.63
N LEU A 355 11.72 -4.08 -15.07
CA LEU A 355 10.54 -3.23 -15.30
C LEU A 355 10.86 -1.96 -16.08
N SER A 356 12.11 -1.68 -16.42
CA SER A 356 12.51 -0.45 -17.10
C SER A 356 13.31 -0.71 -18.38
N HIS A 357 12.99 0.07 -19.43
CA HIS A 357 13.52 -0.04 -20.80
C HIS A 357 13.94 1.36 -21.34
N TYR A 358 14.19 2.34 -20.47
CA TYR A 358 14.22 3.74 -20.93
C TYR A 358 15.59 4.20 -21.45
N PHE A 359 15.91 3.84 -22.69
CA PHE A 359 17.17 4.22 -23.36
C PHE A 359 17.32 5.73 -23.64
N GLU A 360 16.22 6.50 -23.63
CA GLU A 360 16.25 7.93 -23.96
C GLU A 360 16.82 8.81 -22.84
N SER A 361 16.57 8.47 -21.56
CA SER A 361 17.07 9.29 -20.45
C SER A 361 18.55 9.06 -20.17
N ARG A 362 19.09 7.90 -20.59
CA ARG A 362 20.48 7.46 -20.33
C ARG A 362 20.88 7.53 -18.85
N ASN A 363 19.89 7.52 -17.95
CA ASN A 363 20.13 7.40 -16.52
C ASN A 363 20.33 5.93 -16.22
N HIS A 364 21.37 5.64 -15.45
CA HIS A 364 21.76 4.28 -15.11
C HIS A 364 20.63 3.51 -14.41
N ASP A 365 20.00 4.14 -13.41
CA ASP A 365 18.85 3.63 -12.64
C ASP A 365 17.54 3.40 -13.44
N ALA A 366 17.51 3.64 -14.76
CA ALA A 366 16.32 3.58 -15.62
C ALA A 366 16.32 2.43 -16.64
N LEU A 367 17.24 1.47 -16.47
CA LEU A 367 17.34 0.24 -17.26
C LEU A 367 17.48 -0.94 -16.30
N SER A 368 16.63 -1.96 -16.45
CA SER A 368 16.73 -3.16 -15.64
C SER A 368 17.55 -4.23 -16.33
N ALA A 369 18.61 -4.69 -15.69
CA ALA A 369 19.48 -5.77 -16.17
C ALA A 369 19.85 -6.77 -15.06
N ILE A 370 20.65 -7.78 -15.42
CA ILE A 370 21.27 -8.70 -14.45
C ILE A 370 22.79 -8.59 -14.59
N ILE A 371 23.49 -8.33 -13.49
CA ILE A 371 24.94 -8.16 -13.53
C ILE A 371 25.64 -8.89 -12.38
N SER A 372 26.63 -9.71 -12.74
CA SER A 372 27.62 -10.19 -11.78
C SER A 372 28.94 -9.44 -11.94
N SER A 373 29.06 -8.38 -11.17
CA SER A 373 30.20 -7.46 -11.14
C SER A 373 31.22 -7.84 -10.06
N ALA A 374 30.95 -8.84 -9.22
CA ALA A 374 31.84 -9.31 -8.16
C ALA A 374 33.28 -9.58 -8.64
N PRO A 375 33.54 -10.25 -9.79
CA PRO A 375 34.91 -10.43 -10.27
C PRO A 375 35.59 -9.13 -10.70
N VAL A 376 34.83 -8.10 -11.10
CA VAL A 376 35.35 -6.78 -11.47
C VAL A 376 35.71 -5.99 -10.21
N HIS A 377 34.83 -5.98 -9.20
CA HIS A 377 35.06 -5.26 -7.92
C HIS A 377 36.16 -5.90 -7.08
N ASN A 378 36.35 -7.22 -7.18
CA ASN A 378 37.29 -7.98 -6.34
C ASN A 378 38.53 -8.48 -7.12
N LEU A 379 38.88 -7.80 -8.22
CA LEU A 379 40.11 -8.04 -9.00
C LEU A 379 40.31 -9.52 -9.38
N LEU A 380 39.23 -10.20 -9.78
CA LEU A 380 39.23 -11.59 -10.22
C LEU A 380 39.74 -12.59 -9.18
N SER A 381 39.53 -12.33 -7.88
CA SER A 381 39.82 -13.30 -6.82
C SER A 381 39.09 -14.64 -7.07
N ASP A 382 39.66 -15.76 -6.63
CA ASP A 382 39.00 -17.06 -6.79
C ASP A 382 37.61 -17.09 -6.13
N ASP A 383 37.44 -16.39 -5.02
CA ASP A 383 36.20 -16.29 -4.26
C ASP A 383 35.13 -15.44 -4.98
N SER A 384 35.53 -14.38 -5.67
CA SER A 384 34.61 -13.56 -6.50
C SER A 384 34.02 -14.34 -7.67
N LEU A 385 34.72 -15.38 -8.12
CA LEU A 385 34.28 -16.23 -9.23
C LEU A 385 33.25 -17.28 -8.82
N LEU A 386 33.00 -17.42 -7.51
CA LEU A 386 31.96 -18.28 -6.96
C LEU A 386 30.64 -17.52 -6.77
N SER A 387 30.65 -16.19 -6.87
CA SER A 387 29.43 -15.40 -6.72
C SER A 387 28.45 -15.66 -7.86
N THR A 388 27.20 -15.94 -7.51
CA THR A 388 26.23 -16.50 -8.45
C THR A 388 24.84 -15.87 -8.33
N ILE A 389 24.26 -15.49 -9.46
CA ILE A 389 22.84 -15.15 -9.60
C ILE A 389 22.16 -16.33 -10.30
N ALA A 390 21.17 -16.95 -9.67
CA ALA A 390 20.46 -18.11 -10.19
C ALA A 390 18.96 -17.84 -10.32
N VAL A 391 18.37 -18.18 -11.46
CA VAL A 391 16.94 -17.96 -11.77
C VAL A 391 16.36 -19.24 -12.35
N ASN A 392 15.33 -19.82 -11.70
CA ASN A 392 14.70 -21.06 -12.19
C ASN A 392 13.46 -20.81 -13.07
N GLY A 393 12.86 -19.61 -13.03
CA GLY A 393 11.72 -19.21 -13.86
C GLY A 393 12.12 -18.42 -15.11
N ASP A 394 11.20 -17.60 -15.64
CA ASP A 394 11.46 -16.79 -16.84
C ASP A 394 12.52 -15.71 -16.56
N VAL A 395 13.34 -15.40 -17.57
CA VAL A 395 14.31 -14.29 -17.53
C VAL A 395 13.82 -13.21 -18.49
N ILE A 396 13.21 -12.15 -17.95
CA ILE A 396 12.64 -11.05 -18.73
C ILE A 396 13.44 -9.78 -18.44
N ILE A 397 14.28 -9.36 -19.39
CA ILE A 397 15.21 -8.25 -19.21
C ILE A 397 14.96 -7.23 -20.33
N PRO A 398 14.14 -6.20 -20.08
CA PRO A 398 13.90 -5.15 -21.05
C PRO A 398 15.08 -4.17 -21.17
N GLY A 399 15.80 -3.91 -20.10
CA GLY A 399 16.98 -3.05 -20.13
C GLY A 399 18.23 -3.80 -20.58
N GLY A 400 19.39 -3.21 -20.28
CA GLY A 400 20.67 -3.88 -20.42
C GLY A 400 21.72 -3.23 -19.53
N THR A 401 22.79 -3.97 -19.22
CA THR A 401 23.88 -3.41 -18.42
C THR A 401 24.62 -2.37 -19.24
N PHE A 402 25.25 -1.37 -18.62
CA PHE A 402 25.87 -0.29 -19.37
C PHE A 402 27.21 0.11 -18.75
N ARG A 403 28.03 0.73 -19.58
CA ARG A 403 29.26 1.37 -19.18
C ARG A 403 28.96 2.83 -18.84
N VAL A 404 29.43 3.28 -17.69
CA VAL A 404 29.45 4.70 -17.34
C VAL A 404 30.88 5.22 -17.24
N ASP A 405 31.07 6.53 -17.41
CA ASP A 405 32.30 7.21 -17.05
C ASP A 405 32.32 7.62 -15.56
N ASP A 406 33.38 8.32 -15.13
CA ASP A 406 33.56 8.75 -13.74
C ASP A 406 32.49 9.76 -13.26
N ASP A 407 31.82 10.42 -14.20
CA ASP A 407 30.72 11.36 -13.94
C ASP A 407 29.36 10.66 -13.95
N GLY A 408 29.33 9.33 -14.12
CA GLY A 408 28.12 8.52 -14.17
C GLY A 408 27.36 8.64 -15.49
N ILE A 409 27.98 9.22 -16.52
CA ILE A 409 27.37 9.41 -17.83
C ILE A 409 27.45 8.10 -18.60
N PHE A 410 26.34 7.70 -19.21
CA PHE A 410 26.27 6.55 -20.10
C PHE A 410 27.27 6.65 -21.27
N THR A 411 28.09 5.61 -21.45
CA THR A 411 29.13 5.50 -22.49
C THR A 411 29.08 4.19 -23.28
N GLY A 412 27.99 3.43 -23.19
CA GLY A 412 27.76 2.23 -24.01
C GLY A 412 26.83 1.23 -23.34
N LEU A 413 26.01 0.54 -24.15
CA LEU A 413 25.16 -0.56 -23.70
C LEU A 413 25.91 -1.88 -23.87
N LEU A 414 25.92 -2.68 -22.83
CA LEU A 414 26.53 -4.00 -22.72
C LEU A 414 25.43 -5.08 -22.76
N GLU A 415 25.76 -6.30 -22.35
CA GLU A 415 24.81 -7.42 -22.35
C GLU A 415 23.67 -7.24 -21.35
N ASP A 416 22.51 -7.86 -21.62
CA ASP A 416 21.31 -7.75 -20.79
C ASP A 416 21.47 -8.54 -19.47
N ALA A 417 22.12 -9.70 -19.56
CA ALA A 417 22.70 -10.37 -18.40
C ALA A 417 24.21 -10.49 -18.59
N SER A 418 24.99 -9.74 -17.82
CA SER A 418 26.44 -9.64 -17.98
C SER A 418 27.20 -10.30 -16.81
N VAL A 419 28.48 -10.66 -16.96
CA VAL A 419 29.43 -10.28 -18.03
C VAL A 419 30.07 -11.52 -18.67
N PHE A 420 30.19 -11.55 -20.00
CA PHE A 420 31.02 -12.57 -20.67
C PHE A 420 32.50 -12.34 -20.38
N TRP A 421 33.22 -13.43 -20.11
CA TRP A 421 34.67 -13.39 -19.93
C TRP A 421 35.40 -14.15 -21.02
N TYR A 422 36.43 -13.49 -21.57
CA TYR A 422 37.45 -14.14 -22.34
C TYR A 422 38.49 -14.71 -21.38
N GLU A 423 38.73 -16.01 -21.45
CA GLU A 423 39.83 -16.67 -20.75
C GLU A 423 40.81 -17.29 -21.76
N ASP A 424 42.07 -16.86 -21.75
CA ASP A 424 43.09 -17.42 -22.63
C ASP A 424 43.69 -18.74 -22.06
N PRO A 425 44.46 -19.50 -22.86
CA PRO A 425 45.13 -20.72 -22.38
C PRO A 425 46.09 -20.52 -21.20
N ASN A 426 46.55 -19.29 -20.95
CA ASN A 426 47.47 -18.92 -19.87
C ASN A 426 46.73 -18.46 -18.60
N GLY A 427 45.39 -18.46 -18.62
CA GLY A 427 44.54 -18.07 -17.49
C GLY A 427 44.28 -16.56 -17.38
N ILE A 428 44.59 -15.77 -18.41
CA ILE A 428 44.24 -14.35 -18.45
C ILE A 428 42.73 -14.24 -18.64
N ARG A 429 42.03 -13.58 -17.70
CA ARG A 429 40.59 -13.33 -17.73
C ARG A 429 40.29 -11.86 -17.95
N ILE A 430 39.51 -11.52 -18.97
CA ILE A 430 39.12 -10.14 -19.27
C ILE A 430 37.63 -10.10 -19.67
N PRO A 431 36.83 -9.14 -19.15
CA PRO A 431 35.48 -8.92 -19.64
C PRO A 431 35.48 -8.56 -21.13
N PHE A 432 34.59 -9.15 -21.92
CA PHE A 432 34.55 -8.90 -23.36
C PHE A 432 34.40 -7.41 -23.72
N TYR A 433 33.56 -6.68 -22.99
CA TYR A 433 33.34 -5.25 -23.24
C TYR A 433 34.60 -4.38 -23.06
N LYS A 434 35.58 -4.83 -22.25
CA LYS A 434 36.88 -4.14 -22.09
C LYS A 434 37.82 -4.37 -23.27
N MET A 435 37.54 -5.38 -24.10
CA MET A 435 38.27 -5.66 -25.34
C MET A 435 37.66 -4.97 -26.56
N TYR A 436 36.54 -4.26 -26.39
CA TYR A 436 35.87 -3.50 -27.43
C TYR A 436 36.37 -2.05 -27.46
N GLN A 437 36.64 -1.53 -28.66
CA GLN A 437 37.07 -0.14 -28.85
C GLN A 437 35.84 0.74 -29.10
N TRP A 438 35.33 1.32 -28.02
CA TRP A 438 34.16 2.20 -28.06
C TRP A 438 34.42 3.50 -28.83
N THR A 439 33.55 3.83 -29.77
CA THR A 439 33.48 5.11 -30.49
C THR A 439 32.19 5.85 -30.14
N GLU A 440 32.13 7.17 -30.36
CA GLU A 440 30.90 7.96 -30.11
C GLU A 440 29.68 7.41 -30.88
N ASP A 441 29.91 6.88 -32.08
CA ASP A 441 28.88 6.23 -32.90
C ASP A 441 28.30 4.97 -32.22
N ASP A 442 29.14 4.19 -31.53
CA ASP A 442 28.71 2.99 -30.80
C ASP A 442 27.86 3.33 -29.56
N ILE A 443 28.07 4.51 -28.97
CA ILE A 443 27.27 5.02 -27.84
C ILE A 443 25.85 5.38 -28.31
N LEU A 444 25.71 5.86 -29.56
CA LEU A 444 24.43 6.22 -30.15
C LEU A 444 23.71 5.02 -30.80
N ASN A 445 24.46 3.99 -31.20
CA ASN A 445 23.96 2.81 -31.87
C ASN A 445 24.47 1.52 -31.20
N PRO A 446 23.80 1.04 -30.13
CA PRO A 446 24.25 -0.15 -29.39
C PRO A 446 24.32 -1.41 -30.25
N ASP A 447 23.46 -1.55 -31.28
CA ASP A 447 23.43 -2.71 -32.17
C ASP A 447 24.80 -3.08 -32.76
N LYS A 448 25.67 -2.08 -33.00
CA LYS A 448 26.99 -2.27 -33.59
C LYS A 448 27.94 -3.03 -32.66
N TYR A 449 27.95 -2.68 -31.37
CA TYR A 449 28.68 -3.42 -30.34
C TYR A 449 28.22 -4.88 -30.31
N HIS A 450 26.91 -5.09 -30.25
CA HIS A 450 26.31 -6.42 -30.15
C HIS A 450 26.54 -7.27 -31.41
N ALA A 451 26.53 -6.68 -32.60
CA ALA A 451 26.88 -7.38 -33.83
C ALA A 451 28.35 -7.84 -33.81
N GLU A 452 29.28 -6.99 -33.38
CA GLU A 452 30.70 -7.38 -33.25
C GLU A 452 30.91 -8.45 -32.18
N LEU A 453 30.24 -8.31 -31.02
CA LEU A 453 30.26 -9.31 -29.96
C LEU A 453 29.82 -10.68 -30.49
N ARG A 454 28.69 -10.75 -31.21
CA ARG A 454 28.19 -11.99 -31.81
C ARG A 454 29.14 -12.60 -32.82
N GLU A 455 29.79 -11.79 -33.66
CA GLU A 455 30.81 -12.28 -34.59
C GLU A 455 32.03 -12.84 -33.87
N ARG A 456 32.48 -12.19 -32.79
CA ARG A 456 33.57 -12.70 -31.96
C ARG A 456 33.17 -14.01 -31.29
N LEU A 457 31.98 -14.10 -30.69
CA LEU A 457 31.48 -15.31 -30.01
C LEU A 457 31.30 -16.49 -30.98
N ARG A 458 30.85 -16.26 -32.22
CA ARG A 458 30.75 -17.30 -33.26
C ARG A 458 32.11 -17.92 -33.62
N ASN A 459 33.16 -17.11 -33.60
CA ASN A 459 34.51 -17.53 -33.99
C ASN A 459 35.36 -18.01 -32.80
N LEU A 460 34.90 -17.78 -31.57
CA LEU A 460 35.58 -18.18 -30.35
C LEU A 460 35.28 -19.65 -30.02
N SER A 461 36.31 -20.42 -29.68
CA SER A 461 36.08 -21.74 -29.08
C SER A 461 35.30 -21.60 -27.77
N ALA A 462 34.29 -22.43 -27.56
CA ALA A 462 33.54 -22.50 -26.29
C ALA A 462 34.44 -22.76 -25.06
N ALA A 463 35.67 -23.23 -25.27
CA ALA A 463 36.67 -23.39 -24.20
C ALA A 463 37.24 -22.08 -23.65
N TYR A 464 37.05 -20.96 -24.36
CA TYR A 464 37.54 -19.62 -23.99
C TYR A 464 36.44 -18.67 -23.51
N LEU A 465 35.18 -19.12 -23.54
CA LEU A 465 34.04 -18.39 -22.99
C LEU A 465 33.82 -18.85 -21.56
N ASN A 466 33.77 -17.91 -20.62
CA ASN A 466 33.47 -18.19 -19.22
C ASN A 466 32.31 -17.30 -18.73
N GLY A 467 31.34 -17.91 -18.05
CA GLY A 467 30.13 -17.24 -17.55
C GLY A 467 29.33 -18.07 -16.53
N PRO A 468 29.97 -18.63 -15.47
CA PRO A 468 29.30 -19.38 -14.42
C PRO A 468 28.45 -18.50 -13.50
N PHE A 469 28.60 -17.17 -13.60
CA PHE A 469 28.07 -16.24 -12.61
C PHE A 469 26.55 -16.08 -12.68
N ASN A 470 25.96 -16.36 -13.83
CA ASN A 470 24.52 -16.41 -14.02
C ASN A 470 24.11 -17.84 -14.37
N LEU A 471 23.20 -18.42 -13.58
CA LEU A 471 22.69 -19.78 -13.76
C LEU A 471 21.18 -19.74 -13.98
N PHE A 472 20.75 -19.92 -15.23
CA PHE A 472 19.35 -19.80 -15.61
C PHE A 472 18.75 -21.16 -15.96
N GLN A 473 17.70 -21.55 -15.26
CA GLN A 473 16.86 -22.71 -15.55
C GLN A 473 17.63 -24.04 -15.56
N LEU A 474 18.69 -24.16 -14.74
CA LEU A 474 19.38 -25.44 -14.50
C LEU A 474 18.58 -26.38 -13.61
N TRP A 475 17.71 -25.83 -12.75
CA TRP A 475 16.85 -26.57 -11.85
C TRP A 475 15.38 -26.16 -12.06
N PRO A 476 14.43 -27.07 -11.77
CA PRO A 476 13.02 -26.75 -11.95
C PRO A 476 12.53 -25.76 -10.89
N SER A 477 11.82 -24.72 -11.32
CA SER A 477 11.03 -23.90 -10.40
C SER A 477 9.97 -24.76 -9.69
N ARG A 478 9.75 -24.52 -8.39
CA ARG A 478 8.71 -25.20 -7.60
C ARG A 478 7.64 -24.22 -7.14
N GLU A 479 6.39 -24.62 -7.32
CA GLU A 479 5.25 -23.90 -6.75
C GLU A 479 4.99 -24.38 -5.32
N ARG A 480 4.28 -23.53 -4.58
CA ARG A 480 3.75 -23.88 -3.27
C ARG A 480 2.71 -24.99 -3.41
N VAL A 481 2.74 -25.98 -2.51
CA VAL A 481 1.91 -27.21 -2.62
C VAL A 481 0.76 -27.25 -1.59
N ASN A 482 0.78 -26.36 -0.60
CA ASN A 482 -0.29 -26.20 0.40
C ASN A 482 -0.43 -24.73 0.81
N ASP A 483 -1.32 -24.44 1.74
CA ASP A 483 -1.59 -23.10 2.27
C ASP A 483 -0.85 -22.80 3.60
N ASP A 484 0.17 -23.58 3.96
CA ASP A 484 1.00 -23.34 5.14
C ASP A 484 1.98 -22.17 4.89
N ILE A 485 1.92 -21.13 5.73
CA ILE A 485 2.66 -19.88 5.53
C ILE A 485 4.14 -20.02 5.90
N GLU A 486 4.47 -20.97 6.77
CA GLU A 486 5.82 -21.14 7.29
C GLU A 486 6.74 -21.90 6.34
N THR A 487 6.19 -22.91 5.68
CA THR A 487 6.94 -23.90 4.90
C THR A 487 6.60 -23.86 3.43
N GLY A 488 5.40 -23.38 3.07
CA GLY A 488 4.87 -23.43 1.70
C GLY A 488 4.77 -24.86 1.13
N GLY A 489 4.67 -25.87 2.00
CA GLY A 489 4.65 -27.28 1.58
C GLY A 489 6.03 -27.82 1.22
N GLY A 490 7.06 -27.38 1.94
CA GLY A 490 8.46 -27.75 1.70
C GLY A 490 9.16 -26.85 0.69
N LEU A 491 8.50 -25.78 0.21
CA LEU A 491 9.13 -24.77 -0.65
C LEU A 491 10.28 -24.06 0.08
N TYR A 492 10.12 -23.79 1.38
CA TYR A 492 11.21 -23.29 2.22
C TYR A 492 12.45 -24.17 2.14
N ASP A 493 12.32 -25.45 2.51
CA ASP A 493 13.45 -26.38 2.50
C ASP A 493 14.07 -26.52 1.12
N TYR A 494 13.26 -26.53 0.07
CA TYR A 494 13.75 -26.56 -1.30
C TYR A 494 14.62 -25.33 -1.63
N VAL A 495 14.10 -24.10 -1.44
CA VAL A 495 14.84 -22.89 -1.83
C VAL A 495 16.04 -22.69 -0.91
N THR A 496 15.85 -22.82 0.40
CA THR A 496 16.88 -22.47 1.36
C THR A 496 17.97 -23.52 1.53
N ASN A 497 17.71 -24.77 1.16
CA ASN A 497 18.67 -25.87 1.25
C ASN A 497 18.97 -26.47 -0.12
N ASP A 498 18.02 -27.16 -0.75
CA ASP A 498 18.28 -27.96 -1.95
C ASP A 498 18.82 -27.11 -3.11
N PHE A 499 18.15 -26.00 -3.42
CA PHE A 499 18.50 -25.12 -4.53
C PHE A 499 19.84 -24.42 -4.29
N ILE A 500 20.02 -23.82 -3.11
CA ILE A 500 21.29 -23.18 -2.73
C ILE A 500 22.46 -24.17 -2.73
N ASN A 501 22.28 -25.37 -2.18
CA ASN A 501 23.33 -26.40 -2.20
C ASN A 501 23.65 -26.86 -3.62
N SER A 502 22.65 -26.90 -4.50
CA SER A 502 22.85 -27.22 -5.92
C SER A 502 23.65 -26.14 -6.65
N ILE A 503 23.41 -24.86 -6.35
CA ILE A 503 24.22 -23.73 -6.84
C ILE A 503 25.67 -23.91 -6.38
N LYS A 504 25.88 -24.17 -5.09
CA LYS A 504 27.23 -24.37 -4.51
C LYS A 504 27.96 -25.57 -5.12
N ALA A 505 27.25 -26.64 -5.49
CA ALA A 505 27.85 -27.82 -6.10
C ALA A 505 28.51 -27.55 -7.46
N VAL A 506 28.03 -26.54 -8.22
CA VAL A 506 28.57 -26.19 -9.53
C VAL A 506 29.63 -25.08 -9.49
N TRP A 507 29.96 -24.56 -8.30
CA TRP A 507 31.00 -23.55 -8.12
C TRP A 507 32.39 -24.04 -8.55
N GLY A 508 33.16 -23.15 -9.19
CA GLY A 508 34.51 -23.43 -9.70
C GLY A 508 34.56 -24.37 -10.92
N LYS A 509 33.42 -24.79 -11.47
CA LYS A 509 33.36 -25.64 -12.66
C LYS A 509 33.40 -24.79 -13.93
N ARG A 510 34.20 -25.21 -14.91
CA ARG A 510 34.37 -24.49 -16.20
C ARG A 510 33.37 -24.93 -17.27
N ASN A 511 32.84 -26.14 -17.17
CA ASN A 511 31.81 -26.71 -18.04
C ASN A 511 31.09 -27.80 -17.24
N ALA A 512 29.75 -27.84 -17.29
CA ALA A 512 28.84 -28.62 -16.43
C ALA A 512 28.93 -30.16 -16.56
N ALA A 513 30.12 -30.74 -16.35
CA ALA A 513 30.35 -32.18 -16.40
C ALA A 513 30.28 -32.84 -15.00
N GLU A 514 29.36 -32.41 -14.14
CA GLU A 514 28.92 -33.26 -13.02
C GLU A 514 27.77 -34.15 -13.47
N ALA A 515 27.76 -35.40 -12.97
CA ALA A 515 26.73 -36.37 -13.31
C ALA A 515 25.37 -35.93 -12.75
N GLY A 516 24.51 -35.33 -13.59
CA GLY A 516 23.10 -35.09 -13.27
C GLY A 516 22.54 -33.70 -13.58
N VAL A 517 23.36 -32.71 -13.96
CA VAL A 517 22.88 -31.35 -14.32
C VAL A 517 22.87 -31.18 -15.84
N SER A 518 21.71 -30.88 -16.42
CA SER A 518 21.56 -30.66 -17.87
C SER A 518 21.51 -29.17 -18.17
N VAL A 519 22.51 -28.66 -18.89
CA VAL A 519 22.51 -27.27 -19.37
C VAL A 519 21.39 -27.08 -20.40
N PRO A 520 20.46 -26.13 -20.23
CA PRO A 520 19.35 -25.93 -21.14
C PRO A 520 19.86 -25.43 -22.50
N GLY A 521 19.32 -26.02 -23.58
CA GLY A 521 19.58 -25.58 -24.95
C GLY A 521 18.90 -24.24 -25.29
N ALA A 522 17.86 -23.87 -24.53
CA ALA A 522 17.17 -22.60 -24.64
C ALA A 522 16.65 -22.13 -23.27
N VAL A 523 16.60 -20.82 -23.04
CA VAL A 523 16.12 -20.19 -21.81
C VAL A 523 14.76 -19.56 -22.07
N SER A 524 13.80 -19.83 -21.20
CA SER A 524 12.46 -19.22 -21.19
C SER A 524 12.56 -17.76 -20.77
N GLY A 525 12.06 -16.82 -21.57
CA GLY A 525 12.17 -15.39 -21.25
C GLY A 525 12.06 -14.45 -22.46
N ALA A 526 12.42 -13.19 -22.25
CA ALA A 526 12.50 -12.17 -23.30
C ALA A 526 13.57 -11.14 -22.96
N TRP A 527 14.47 -10.86 -23.91
CA TRP A 527 15.59 -9.92 -23.76
C TRP A 527 15.95 -9.33 -25.14
N SER A 528 16.67 -8.21 -25.14
CA SER A 528 17.01 -7.43 -26.33
C SER A 528 18.23 -7.98 -27.04
N TYR A 529 19.34 -8.15 -26.32
CA TYR A 529 20.65 -8.49 -26.87
C TYR A 529 21.12 -9.87 -26.42
N GLU A 530 22.01 -9.97 -25.43
CA GLU A 530 22.62 -11.22 -25.00
C GLU A 530 22.48 -11.49 -23.51
N LEU A 531 22.38 -12.78 -23.18
CA LEU A 531 22.53 -13.30 -21.82
C LEU A 531 23.80 -14.13 -21.71
N ALA A 532 24.72 -13.71 -20.83
CA ALA A 532 25.85 -14.51 -20.38
C ALA A 532 25.42 -15.40 -19.22
N ALA A 533 25.13 -16.67 -19.50
CA ALA A 533 24.63 -17.60 -18.49
C ALA A 533 24.94 -19.07 -18.83
N ASN A 534 24.94 -19.93 -17.81
CA ASN A 534 25.11 -21.38 -17.97
C ASN A 534 26.36 -21.76 -18.79
N TRP A 535 27.47 -21.03 -18.63
CA TRP A 535 28.70 -21.22 -19.40
C TRP A 535 28.53 -21.07 -20.92
N ARG A 536 27.46 -20.41 -21.38
CA ARG A 536 27.11 -20.21 -22.80
C ARG A 536 26.57 -18.79 -23.01
N TYR A 537 26.27 -18.47 -24.26
CA TYR A 537 25.54 -17.25 -24.60
C TYR A 537 24.17 -17.61 -25.16
N TYR A 538 23.18 -16.81 -24.80
CA TYR A 538 21.85 -16.79 -25.42
C TYR A 538 21.65 -15.40 -26.02
N ALA A 539 20.89 -15.29 -27.10
CA ALA A 539 20.77 -14.01 -27.81
C ALA A 539 19.37 -13.80 -28.40
N GLY A 540 18.84 -12.59 -28.26
CA GLY A 540 17.65 -12.14 -28.97
C GLY A 540 17.92 -11.93 -30.45
N ARG A 541 16.87 -11.70 -31.25
CA ARG A 541 17.01 -11.35 -32.67
C ARG A 541 17.63 -9.95 -32.80
N LEU A 542 18.60 -9.77 -33.69
CA LEU A 542 19.24 -8.47 -33.96
C LEU A 542 19.29 -8.23 -35.47
N SER A 543 18.86 -7.06 -35.93
CA SER A 543 18.92 -6.65 -37.34
C SER A 543 19.63 -5.31 -37.42
N THR A 544 20.86 -5.29 -37.93
CA THR A 544 21.66 -4.05 -38.02
C THR A 544 22.59 -4.08 -39.22
N GLU A 545 22.85 -2.89 -39.81
CA GLU A 545 23.78 -2.71 -40.94
C GLU A 545 23.55 -3.67 -42.13
N GLY A 546 22.30 -4.04 -42.41
CA GLY A 546 21.96 -4.98 -43.49
C GLY A 546 22.31 -6.45 -43.20
N ARG A 547 22.55 -6.79 -41.93
CA ARG A 547 22.75 -8.16 -41.43
C ARG A 547 21.64 -8.53 -40.44
N ASP A 548 21.12 -9.74 -40.61
CA ASP A 548 20.14 -10.34 -39.70
C ASP A 548 20.79 -11.45 -38.88
N TYR A 549 20.71 -11.31 -37.56
CA TYR A 549 21.13 -12.30 -36.59
C TYR A 549 19.88 -12.92 -35.96
N GLU A 550 19.66 -14.20 -36.27
CA GLU A 550 18.60 -15.00 -35.65
C GLU A 550 18.81 -15.14 -34.13
N ALA A 551 17.71 -15.37 -33.42
CA ALA A 551 17.76 -15.65 -31.99
C ALA A 551 18.52 -16.95 -31.69
N VAL A 552 19.23 -17.00 -30.56
CA VAL A 552 20.02 -18.14 -30.11
C VAL A 552 19.51 -18.61 -28.75
N GLY A 553 18.91 -19.81 -28.73
CA GLY A 553 18.48 -20.45 -27.48
C GLY A 553 17.40 -19.68 -26.72
N VAL A 554 16.43 -19.09 -27.42
CA VAL A 554 15.26 -18.44 -26.82
C VAL A 554 14.10 -19.44 -26.75
N LYS A 555 13.43 -19.51 -25.60
CA LYS A 555 12.13 -20.17 -25.41
C LYS A 555 11.12 -19.12 -24.95
N GLY A 556 9.88 -19.22 -25.42
CA GLY A 556 8.81 -18.30 -25.03
C GLY A 556 8.48 -18.38 -23.54
N ILE A 557 8.06 -17.26 -22.94
CA ILE A 557 7.67 -17.16 -21.52
C ILE A 557 6.65 -18.24 -21.13
N ASP A 558 6.90 -18.87 -19.98
CA ASP A 558 6.21 -20.08 -19.50
C ASP A 558 5.82 -19.95 -18.03
N TYR A 559 6.73 -19.48 -17.18
CA TYR A 559 6.55 -19.45 -15.73
C TYR A 559 5.62 -18.32 -15.28
N VAL A 560 5.72 -17.12 -15.84
CA VAL A 560 4.82 -16.00 -15.53
C VAL A 560 3.37 -16.25 -15.96
N LYS A 561 3.14 -17.26 -16.80
CA LYS A 561 1.81 -17.74 -17.22
C LYS A 561 1.20 -18.75 -16.25
N ARG A 562 1.92 -19.16 -15.19
CA ARG A 562 1.42 -20.14 -14.21
C ARG A 562 0.71 -19.41 -13.06
N PRO A 563 -0.46 -19.88 -12.61
CA PRO A 563 -1.19 -19.24 -11.51
C PRO A 563 -0.35 -19.04 -10.24
N GLY A 564 0.50 -20.02 -9.88
CA GLY A 564 1.39 -19.95 -8.72
C GLY A 564 2.46 -18.85 -8.78
N PHE A 565 2.68 -18.24 -9.95
CA PHE A 565 3.67 -17.17 -10.17
C PHE A 565 3.06 -15.86 -10.69
N ALA A 566 1.72 -15.73 -10.73
CA ALA A 566 1.08 -14.45 -11.00
C ALA A 566 1.37 -13.44 -9.87
N ILE A 567 1.57 -12.15 -10.18
CA ILE A 567 1.79 -11.12 -9.15
C ILE A 567 0.58 -11.10 -8.22
N ASP A 568 0.78 -11.34 -6.92
CA ASP A 568 -0.30 -11.26 -5.95
C ASP A 568 -0.43 -9.83 -5.39
N ASN A 569 -1.50 -9.58 -4.63
CA ASN A 569 -1.79 -8.28 -4.00
C ASN A 569 -2.03 -7.06 -4.89
N ILE A 570 -1.98 -7.17 -6.22
CA ILE A 570 -2.42 -6.12 -7.14
C ILE A 570 -3.77 -6.49 -7.74
N TYR A 571 -4.80 -5.72 -7.39
CA TYR A 571 -6.19 -6.07 -7.62
C TYR A 571 -6.81 -5.28 -8.77
N LYS A 572 -7.56 -5.99 -9.61
CA LYS A 572 -8.46 -5.38 -10.59
C LYS A 572 -9.75 -4.98 -9.91
N LYS A 573 -10.19 -3.75 -10.13
CA LYS A 573 -11.49 -3.25 -9.68
C LYS A 573 -12.45 -3.07 -10.85
N ASP A 574 -13.74 -3.30 -10.61
CA ASP A 574 -14.80 -2.93 -11.55
C ASP A 574 -15.15 -1.43 -11.45
N SER A 575 -16.09 -0.97 -12.27
CA SER A 575 -16.56 0.43 -12.29
C SER A 575 -17.21 0.89 -10.97
N TYR A 576 -17.53 -0.04 -10.08
CA TYR A 576 -18.15 0.19 -8.78
C TYR A 576 -17.15 0.06 -7.63
N GLY A 577 -15.87 -0.21 -7.93
CA GLY A 577 -14.79 -0.37 -6.95
C GLY A 577 -14.65 -1.79 -6.39
N ASN A 578 -15.47 -2.76 -6.83
CA ASN A 578 -15.39 -4.13 -6.35
C ASN A 578 -14.12 -4.80 -6.88
N ILE A 579 -13.42 -5.53 -6.02
CA ILE A 579 -12.32 -6.37 -6.48
C ILE A 579 -12.89 -7.56 -7.23
N ILE A 580 -12.44 -7.75 -8.47
CA ILE A 580 -12.92 -8.80 -9.38
C ILE A 580 -11.83 -9.81 -9.77
N GLY A 581 -10.65 -9.70 -9.17
CA GLY A 581 -9.51 -10.58 -9.44
C GLY A 581 -8.17 -9.86 -9.30
N LEU A 582 -7.10 -10.59 -9.60
CA LEU A 582 -5.77 -9.99 -9.74
C LEU A 582 -5.69 -9.19 -11.05
N LYS A 583 -4.96 -8.08 -11.03
CA LYS A 583 -4.74 -7.22 -12.20
C LYS A 583 -3.77 -7.87 -13.20
N PHE A 584 -2.76 -8.56 -12.68
CA PHE A 584 -1.70 -9.20 -13.47
C PHE A 584 -1.70 -10.71 -13.25
N ASP A 585 -2.79 -11.34 -13.67
CA ASP A 585 -2.91 -12.81 -13.69
C ASP A 585 -2.25 -13.41 -14.94
N PHE A 586 -2.36 -14.73 -15.09
CA PHE A 586 -1.83 -15.44 -16.25
C PHE A 586 -2.42 -14.96 -17.59
N ASN A 587 -3.61 -14.33 -17.59
CA ASN A 587 -4.25 -13.85 -18.81
C ASN A 587 -3.58 -12.61 -19.40
N LEU A 588 -2.77 -11.88 -18.61
CA LEU A 588 -1.97 -10.74 -19.07
C LEU A 588 -1.15 -11.07 -20.33
N TRP A 589 -0.72 -12.33 -20.45
CA TRP A 589 0.20 -12.81 -21.46
C TRP A 589 -0.47 -13.55 -22.63
N ASN A 590 -1.80 -13.64 -22.67
CA ASN A 590 -2.54 -14.45 -23.65
C ASN A 590 -2.37 -13.97 -25.11
N ASP A 591 -2.02 -12.70 -25.32
CA ASP A 591 -1.79 -12.09 -26.62
C ASP A 591 -0.31 -12.00 -27.01
N VAL A 592 0.59 -12.55 -26.19
CA VAL A 592 2.01 -12.68 -26.53
C VAL A 592 2.18 -13.82 -27.53
N PRO A 593 2.81 -13.59 -28.71
CA PRO A 593 2.99 -14.61 -29.72
C PRO A 593 4.04 -15.66 -29.31
N GLU A 594 4.29 -16.64 -30.18
CA GLU A 594 5.38 -17.60 -29.99
C GLU A 594 6.76 -16.92 -30.13
N ALA A 595 7.80 -17.51 -29.54
CA ALA A 595 9.13 -16.89 -29.44
C ALA A 595 9.86 -16.70 -30.78
N ASP A 596 9.43 -17.40 -31.84
CA ASP A 596 9.96 -17.24 -33.19
C ASP A 596 9.34 -16.05 -33.94
N ASP A 597 8.25 -15.48 -33.43
CA ASP A 597 7.63 -14.28 -34.00
C ASP A 597 8.52 -13.05 -33.77
N PRO A 598 8.84 -12.25 -34.82
CA PRO A 598 9.67 -11.05 -34.69
C PRO A 598 9.15 -10.00 -33.71
N SER A 599 7.85 -10.02 -33.38
CA SER A 599 7.22 -9.09 -32.44
C SER A 599 7.20 -9.58 -30.99
N TYR A 600 7.64 -10.82 -30.73
CA TYR A 600 7.57 -11.47 -29.42
C TYR A 600 8.15 -10.61 -28.27
N THR A 601 9.43 -10.25 -28.36
CA THR A 601 10.13 -9.47 -27.32
C THR A 601 9.43 -8.13 -27.08
N HIS A 602 9.08 -7.43 -28.15
CA HIS A 602 8.37 -6.16 -28.06
C HIS A 602 7.01 -6.32 -27.35
N LYS A 603 6.24 -7.36 -27.68
CA LYS A 603 4.95 -7.64 -27.05
C LYS A 603 5.09 -7.94 -25.56
N VAL A 604 6.10 -8.69 -25.13
CA VAL A 604 6.39 -8.92 -23.71
C VAL A 604 6.68 -7.59 -23.01
N PHE A 605 7.59 -6.78 -23.55
CA PHE A 605 7.98 -5.51 -22.93
C PHE A 605 6.85 -4.46 -22.88
N THR A 606 5.94 -4.48 -23.86
CA THR A 606 4.75 -3.59 -23.82
C THR A 606 3.82 -3.83 -22.64
N LYS A 607 3.83 -5.04 -22.06
CA LYS A 607 3.07 -5.34 -20.83
C LYS A 607 3.70 -4.75 -19.58
N LEU A 608 5.03 -4.55 -19.59
CA LEU A 608 5.80 -4.09 -18.45
C LEU A 608 5.79 -2.57 -18.35
N ASP A 609 6.23 -1.89 -19.43
CA ASP A 609 6.50 -0.44 -19.43
C ASP A 609 6.34 0.23 -20.82
N MET A 610 5.93 -0.51 -21.88
CA MET A 610 5.96 0.02 -23.27
C MET A 610 4.62 -0.03 -24.05
N SER A 611 3.45 0.21 -23.46
CA SER A 611 2.18 0.18 -24.23
C SER A 611 2.10 1.22 -25.39
N GLY A 612 3.14 2.05 -25.58
CA GLY A 612 3.21 3.04 -26.66
C GLY A 612 2.48 4.34 -26.34
N GLU A 613 1.78 4.40 -25.21
CA GLU A 613 1.24 5.62 -24.63
C GLU A 613 2.02 5.94 -23.34
N ILE A 614 2.92 6.91 -23.43
CA ILE A 614 3.62 7.47 -22.26
C ILE A 614 2.55 7.96 -21.27
N GLY A 615 2.50 7.33 -20.08
CA GLY A 615 1.56 7.70 -19.02
C GLY A 615 0.33 6.79 -18.85
N ASP A 616 0.31 5.59 -19.42
CA ASP A 616 -0.74 4.59 -19.14
C ASP A 616 -0.70 4.17 -17.65
N PRO A 617 -1.72 4.53 -16.85
CA PRO A 617 -1.77 4.18 -15.42
C PRO A 617 -1.95 2.68 -15.16
N ASP A 618 -2.17 1.84 -16.18
CA ASP A 618 -2.53 0.43 -16.03
C ASP A 618 -1.40 -0.58 -16.32
N ASN A 619 -0.16 -0.15 -16.59
CA ASN A 619 0.97 -1.06 -16.79
C ASN A 619 1.55 -1.66 -15.48
N VAL A 620 2.33 -2.76 -15.59
CA VAL A 620 2.88 -3.48 -14.42
C VAL A 620 3.79 -2.58 -13.58
N LYS A 621 4.69 -1.83 -14.22
CA LYS A 621 5.64 -0.95 -13.52
C LYS A 621 4.96 0.10 -12.66
N ASN A 622 4.01 0.86 -13.22
CA ASN A 622 3.33 1.95 -12.52
C ASN A 622 2.53 1.43 -11.33
N ASN A 623 1.86 0.27 -11.49
CA ASN A 623 1.13 -0.34 -10.38
C ASN A 623 2.05 -0.87 -9.29
N LEU A 624 3.24 -1.38 -9.62
CA LEU A 624 4.24 -1.78 -8.62
C LEU A 624 4.90 -0.56 -7.95
N LEU A 625 5.03 0.57 -8.64
CA LEU A 625 5.49 1.82 -8.04
C LEU A 625 4.55 2.29 -6.92
N ASP A 626 3.23 2.16 -7.08
CA ASP A 626 2.26 2.55 -6.04
C ASP A 626 2.48 1.80 -4.71
N TYR A 627 2.94 0.54 -4.77
CA TYR A 627 3.22 -0.27 -3.58
C TYR A 627 4.59 0.04 -2.96
N THR A 628 5.60 0.35 -3.78
CA THR A 628 6.92 0.78 -3.26
C THR A 628 6.92 2.23 -2.78
N GLN A 629 6.00 3.06 -3.28
CA GLN A 629 5.84 4.48 -2.95
C GLN A 629 4.64 4.76 -2.02
N LEU A 630 4.15 3.74 -1.32
CA LEU A 630 2.98 3.80 -0.45
C LEU A 630 3.02 4.95 0.57
N LEU A 631 4.18 5.13 1.22
CA LEU A 631 4.34 6.11 2.31
C LEU A 631 5.05 7.39 1.86
N ALA A 632 5.89 7.31 0.85
CA ALA A 632 6.69 8.41 0.32
C ALA A 632 6.94 8.19 -1.17
N ASN A 633 7.23 9.27 -1.89
CA ASN A 633 7.47 9.22 -3.33
C ASN A 633 8.70 10.03 -3.71
N ARG A 634 9.32 9.62 -4.82
CA ARG A 634 10.39 10.34 -5.51
C ARG A 634 10.22 10.15 -7.02
N LYS A 635 10.67 11.14 -7.78
CA LYS A 635 10.61 11.14 -9.24
C LYS A 635 11.97 11.55 -9.82
N TYR A 636 12.23 11.11 -11.04
CA TYR A 636 13.34 11.68 -11.81
C TYR A 636 13.09 13.17 -12.03
N PRO A 637 14.12 14.02 -11.87
CA PRO A 637 13.99 15.45 -12.07
C PRO A 637 13.71 15.77 -13.54
N THR A 638 12.92 16.82 -13.78
CA THR A 638 12.74 17.38 -15.14
C THR A 638 13.97 18.16 -15.62
N SER A 639 14.85 18.59 -14.69
CA SER A 639 16.10 19.30 -14.96
C SER A 639 17.06 19.15 -13.77
N GLY A 640 18.36 19.02 -14.04
CA GLY A 640 19.36 18.75 -13.00
C GLY A 640 19.49 17.25 -12.71
N SER A 641 20.23 16.92 -11.66
CA SER A 641 20.60 15.54 -11.34
C SER A 641 20.09 15.06 -9.98
N GLU A 642 19.52 15.94 -9.15
CA GLU A 642 18.97 15.55 -7.85
C GLU A 642 17.57 14.95 -7.97
N TRP A 643 17.27 13.92 -7.17
CA TRP A 643 15.92 13.35 -7.09
C TRP A 643 14.87 14.40 -6.70
N ASP A 644 13.77 14.45 -7.46
CA ASP A 644 12.61 15.27 -7.11
C ASP A 644 11.76 14.54 -6.06
N ILE A 645 11.75 15.08 -4.85
CA ILE A 645 10.93 14.62 -3.73
C ILE A 645 9.77 15.57 -3.44
N SER A 646 9.53 16.55 -4.31
CA SER A 646 8.39 17.44 -4.18
C SER A 646 7.11 16.67 -4.47
N GLY A 647 6.16 16.76 -3.54
CA GLY A 647 4.93 15.99 -3.65
C GLY A 647 4.30 15.75 -2.30
N GLU A 648 3.09 15.22 -2.34
CA GLU A 648 2.37 14.82 -1.14
C GLU A 648 2.79 13.41 -0.75
N HIS A 649 3.17 13.18 0.51
CA HIS A 649 3.62 11.88 0.99
C HIS A 649 2.54 11.17 1.79
N GLY A 650 2.32 9.88 1.52
CA GLY A 650 1.26 9.09 2.13
C GLY A 650 1.32 9.05 3.65
N ILE A 651 2.52 8.94 4.25
CA ILE A 651 2.66 8.92 5.71
C ILE A 651 2.26 10.23 6.37
N VAL A 652 2.53 11.37 5.73
CA VAL A 652 2.15 12.70 6.25
C VAL A 652 0.62 12.79 6.32
N LYS A 653 -0.07 12.41 5.23
CA LYS A 653 -1.54 12.37 5.22
C LYS A 653 -2.09 11.42 6.28
N LEU A 654 -1.48 10.23 6.41
CA LEU A 654 -1.92 9.21 7.36
C LEU A 654 -1.79 9.70 8.81
N ILE A 655 -0.67 10.32 9.18
CA ILE A 655 -0.45 10.89 10.52
C ILE A 655 -1.45 12.02 10.80
N GLN A 656 -1.70 12.91 9.83
CA GLN A 656 -2.70 13.98 9.97
C GLN A 656 -4.12 13.43 10.15
N LYS A 657 -4.51 12.44 9.33
CA LYS A 657 -5.81 11.76 9.44
C LYS A 657 -5.93 11.07 10.80
N ALA A 658 -4.93 10.29 11.20
CA ALA A 658 -4.89 9.61 12.50
C ALA A 658 -4.99 10.58 13.68
N LYS A 659 -4.23 11.69 13.67
CA LYS A 659 -4.30 12.74 14.69
C LYS A 659 -5.72 13.27 14.89
N SER A 660 -6.44 13.52 13.79
CA SER A 660 -7.83 14.02 13.87
C SER A 660 -8.78 12.97 14.45
N GLN A 661 -8.67 11.71 14.02
CA GLN A 661 -9.64 10.66 14.34
C GLN A 661 -9.36 9.98 15.69
N PHE A 662 -8.09 9.73 16.03
CA PHE A 662 -7.69 9.04 17.26
C PHE A 662 -7.93 9.88 18.52
N SER A 663 -8.17 11.18 18.38
CA SER A 663 -8.61 12.05 19.48
C SER A 663 -9.90 11.56 20.15
N ALA A 664 -10.73 10.78 19.44
CA ALA A 664 -11.92 10.15 19.99
C ALA A 664 -11.61 9.00 20.98
N TYR A 665 -10.40 8.45 20.93
CA TYR A 665 -9.99 7.28 21.72
C TYR A 665 -9.17 7.63 22.96
N THR A 666 -8.94 8.91 23.27
CA THR A 666 -8.08 9.36 24.39
C THR A 666 -8.51 8.80 25.77
N ALA A 667 -9.78 8.43 25.94
CA ALA A 667 -10.29 7.79 27.16
C ALA A 667 -10.32 6.25 27.12
N ASN A 668 -9.95 5.63 26.00
CA ASN A 668 -9.92 4.18 25.82
C ASN A 668 -8.59 3.62 26.34
N GLU A 669 -8.63 2.60 27.20
CA GLU A 669 -7.43 2.03 27.82
C GLU A 669 -6.48 1.31 26.83
N TYR A 670 -7.00 0.91 25.66
CA TYR A 670 -6.25 0.23 24.61
C TYR A 670 -5.59 1.20 23.63
N TYR A 671 -5.73 2.52 23.85
CA TYR A 671 -5.09 3.55 23.06
C TYR A 671 -3.94 4.19 23.84
N ILE A 672 -2.73 4.12 23.28
CA ILE A 672 -1.51 4.69 23.86
C ILE A 672 -1.08 5.87 22.98
N GLN A 673 -1.41 7.08 23.42
CA GLN A 673 -0.93 8.30 22.81
C GLN A 673 0.44 8.70 23.38
N VAL A 674 1.46 8.74 22.54
CA VAL A 674 2.77 9.25 22.93
C VAL A 674 2.69 10.75 23.12
N ASN A 675 3.18 11.24 24.27
CA ASN A 675 3.16 12.67 24.57
C ASN A 675 4.07 13.43 23.56
N PRO A 676 3.50 14.31 22.71
CA PRO A 676 4.26 15.01 21.69
C PRO A 676 5.24 16.05 22.27
N GLY A 677 5.15 16.36 23.57
CA GLY A 677 6.06 17.28 24.28
C GLY A 677 7.28 16.60 24.92
N LEU A 678 7.47 15.29 24.75
CA LEU A 678 8.71 14.64 25.19
C LEU A 678 9.90 15.18 24.40
N SER A 679 11.07 15.19 25.05
CA SER A 679 12.32 15.52 24.38
C SER A 679 12.65 14.49 23.31
N LYS A 680 13.38 14.91 22.27
CA LYS A 680 13.97 14.01 21.29
C LYS A 680 14.70 12.86 21.96
N GLY A 681 14.47 11.63 21.47
CA GLY A 681 15.13 10.45 22.02
C GLY A 681 14.38 9.14 21.76
N GLN A 682 14.92 8.07 22.34
CA GLN A 682 14.40 6.71 22.21
C GLN A 682 13.72 6.29 23.50
N TYR A 683 12.49 5.78 23.42
CA TYR A 683 11.66 5.48 24.58
C TYR A 683 11.10 4.07 24.50
N ASN A 684 11.27 3.29 25.57
CA ASN A 684 10.65 1.97 25.67
C ASN A 684 9.12 2.11 25.78
N LEU A 685 8.40 1.37 24.92
CA LEU A 685 6.96 1.45 24.81
C LEU A 685 6.22 1.07 26.10
N ALA A 686 6.70 0.06 26.85
CA ALA A 686 6.10 -0.31 28.13
C ALA A 686 6.24 0.81 29.17
N ALA A 687 7.36 1.54 29.16
CA ALA A 687 7.54 2.69 30.04
C ALA A 687 6.59 3.85 29.66
N LEU A 688 6.35 4.07 28.36
CA LEU A 688 5.40 5.08 27.89
C LEU A 688 3.94 4.71 28.22
N ALA A 689 3.60 3.41 28.18
CA ALA A 689 2.27 2.93 28.51
C ALA A 689 1.90 3.17 29.99
N GLY A 690 2.89 3.13 30.89
CA GLY A 690 2.69 3.36 32.32
C GLY A 690 2.10 2.17 33.09
N PHE A 691 2.01 1.00 32.45
CA PHE A 691 1.59 -0.28 33.03
C PHE A 691 2.38 -1.44 32.40
N ASP A 692 2.21 -2.66 32.90
CA ASP A 692 2.86 -3.85 32.33
C ASP A 692 2.23 -4.26 30.99
N LEU A 693 2.56 -3.50 29.94
CA LEU A 693 2.05 -3.69 28.59
C LEU A 693 2.40 -5.06 28.02
N TYR A 694 3.66 -5.48 28.19
CA TYR A 694 4.13 -6.73 27.61
C TYR A 694 3.57 -7.95 28.35
N GLY A 695 3.45 -7.89 29.68
CA GLY A 695 2.78 -8.92 30.47
C GLY A 695 1.32 -9.11 30.05
N ARG A 696 0.57 -8.01 29.90
CA ARG A 696 -0.81 -8.01 29.39
C ARG A 696 -0.94 -8.63 27.99
N CYS A 697 -0.09 -8.22 27.05
CA CYS A 697 -0.09 -8.79 25.70
C CYS A 697 0.28 -10.28 25.70
N GLN A 698 1.21 -10.69 26.58
CA GLN A 698 1.60 -12.10 26.74
C GLN A 698 0.47 -12.93 27.33
N GLU A 699 -0.20 -12.45 28.38
CA GLU A 699 -1.36 -13.09 29.01
C GLU A 699 -2.52 -13.27 28.03
N SER A 700 -2.78 -12.24 27.20
CA SER A 700 -3.77 -12.31 26.12
C SER A 700 -3.53 -13.50 25.18
N ARG A 701 -2.28 -13.93 24.97
CA ARG A 701 -1.96 -15.05 24.06
C ARG A 701 -2.02 -16.43 24.73
N THR A 702 -2.24 -16.52 26.04
CA THR A 702 -2.12 -17.79 26.80
C THR A 702 -3.12 -18.87 26.41
N GLY A 703 -4.29 -18.48 25.88
CA GLY A 703 -5.26 -19.42 25.32
C GLY A 703 -4.77 -20.13 24.04
N GLY A 704 -3.70 -19.62 23.41
CA GLY A 704 -3.01 -20.26 22.29
C GLY A 704 -3.74 -20.22 20.95
N THR A 705 -4.87 -19.51 20.86
CA THR A 705 -5.69 -19.42 19.64
C THR A 705 -5.97 -17.97 19.26
N PHE A 706 -6.22 -17.72 17.97
CA PHE A 706 -6.62 -16.41 17.47
C PHE A 706 -7.86 -15.86 18.20
N GLU A 707 -8.86 -16.71 18.47
CA GLU A 707 -10.09 -16.32 19.16
C GLU A 707 -9.85 -15.95 20.62
N SER A 708 -8.93 -16.65 21.29
CA SER A 708 -8.63 -16.40 22.71
C SER A 708 -7.83 -15.12 22.95
N ASP A 709 -7.22 -14.54 21.93
CA ASP A 709 -6.51 -13.27 22.08
C ASP A 709 -7.50 -12.12 22.30
N THR A 710 -7.39 -11.45 23.44
CA THR A 710 -8.35 -10.41 23.87
C THR A 710 -7.78 -9.00 23.94
N GLU A 711 -6.46 -8.81 24.07
CA GLU A 711 -5.88 -7.48 24.29
C GLU A 711 -5.01 -7.06 23.11
N TYR A 712 -5.42 -5.96 22.45
CA TYR A 712 -4.73 -5.33 21.32
C TYR A 712 -4.67 -3.82 21.56
N PHE A 713 -3.50 -3.23 21.34
CA PHE A 713 -3.22 -1.83 21.65
C PHE A 713 -2.90 -1.01 20.40
N LEU A 714 -3.47 0.18 20.31
CA LEU A 714 -3.16 1.16 19.27
C LEU A 714 -2.17 2.17 19.84
N VAL A 715 -0.97 2.20 19.28
CA VAL A 715 0.07 3.17 19.65
C VAL A 715 0.14 4.25 18.58
N PHE A 716 0.02 5.51 18.99
CA PHE A 716 0.14 6.65 18.10
C PHE A 716 1.20 7.63 18.58
N ASN A 717 2.19 7.90 17.73
CA ASN A 717 3.21 8.91 17.94
C ASN A 717 3.23 9.89 16.75
N GLU A 718 2.79 11.12 16.96
CA GLU A 718 2.86 12.18 15.96
C GLU A 718 4.20 12.94 15.95
N ASN A 719 5.05 12.73 16.96
CA ASN A 719 6.31 13.46 17.06
C ASN A 719 7.44 12.68 16.35
N PRO A 720 7.99 13.19 15.24
CA PRO A 720 9.04 12.51 14.49
C PRO A 720 10.39 12.44 15.22
N GLU A 721 10.58 13.20 16.29
CA GLU A 721 11.82 13.20 17.09
C GLU A 721 11.84 12.11 18.16
N ILE A 722 10.74 11.36 18.30
CA ILE A 722 10.58 10.29 19.29
C ILE A 722 10.64 8.95 18.58
N ASP A 723 11.63 8.13 18.93
CA ASP A 723 11.72 6.74 18.49
C ASP A 723 11.16 5.81 19.57
N LEU A 724 10.48 4.74 19.16
CA LEU A 724 9.86 3.77 20.04
C LEU A 724 10.68 2.48 20.12
N ILE A 725 10.99 2.02 21.32
CA ILE A 725 11.69 0.75 21.56
C ILE A 725 10.67 -0.30 22.00
N VAL A 726 10.68 -1.46 21.34
CA VAL A 726 9.90 -2.65 21.71
C VAL A 726 10.85 -3.79 22.05
N ASP A 727 10.70 -4.32 23.26
CA ASP A 727 11.63 -5.32 23.84
C ASP A 727 10.93 -6.64 24.22
N GLY A 728 9.63 -6.75 23.96
CA GLY A 728 8.84 -7.91 24.40
C GLY A 728 7.58 -8.12 23.56
N THR A 729 6.66 -8.91 24.11
CA THR A 729 5.40 -9.28 23.46
C THR A 729 4.46 -8.09 23.34
N PHE A 730 4.03 -7.77 22.12
CA PHE A 730 3.10 -6.66 21.85
C PHE A 730 2.00 -7.10 20.88
N ASN A 731 0.73 -6.75 21.15
CA ASN A 731 -0.39 -7.03 20.27
C ASN A 731 -0.97 -5.69 19.78
N GLY A 732 -1.09 -5.49 18.46
CA GLY A 732 -1.77 -4.32 17.91
C GLY A 732 -1.00 -3.56 16.84
N ILE A 733 -1.28 -2.26 16.72
CA ILE A 733 -0.78 -1.39 15.65
C ILE A 733 0.09 -0.30 16.25
N ILE A 734 1.29 -0.13 15.69
CA ILE A 734 2.17 1.00 15.98
C ILE A 734 2.15 1.93 14.77
N LEU A 735 1.56 3.12 14.90
CA LEU A 735 1.64 4.20 13.93
C LEU A 735 2.49 5.33 14.50
N THR A 736 3.66 5.57 13.91
CA THR A 736 4.62 6.57 14.41
C THR A 736 5.20 7.44 13.30
N ALA A 737 5.34 8.74 13.55
CA ALA A 737 6.12 9.64 12.70
C ALA A 737 7.63 9.41 12.86
N GLY A 738 8.07 8.98 14.05
CA GLY A 738 9.46 8.59 14.34
C GLY A 738 9.77 7.16 13.90
N SER A 739 10.87 6.61 14.43
CA SER A 739 11.31 5.24 14.11
C SER A 739 10.86 4.22 15.17
N VAL A 740 10.97 2.94 14.85
CA VAL A 740 10.73 1.82 15.76
C VAL A 740 11.98 0.95 15.86
N ILE A 741 12.42 0.65 17.07
CA ILE A 741 13.55 -0.23 17.36
C ILE A 741 13.00 -1.49 18.03
N LEU A 742 13.19 -2.63 17.37
CA LEU A 742 12.82 -3.96 17.84
C LEU A 742 14.09 -4.63 18.35
N ASN A 743 14.21 -4.75 19.67
CA ASN A 743 15.32 -5.50 20.24
C ASN A 743 15.02 -7.00 20.24
N GLY A 744 16.08 -7.82 20.27
CA GLY A 744 15.95 -9.27 20.43
C GLY A 744 15.01 -9.65 21.57
N GLY A 745 13.93 -10.38 21.25
CA GLY A 745 12.83 -10.70 22.17
C GLY A 745 11.51 -9.98 21.86
N ALA A 746 11.52 -8.96 20.99
CA ALA A 746 10.30 -8.33 20.49
C ALA A 746 9.44 -9.33 19.71
N ASP A 747 8.18 -9.50 20.11
CA ASP A 747 7.23 -10.44 19.50
C ASP A 747 5.89 -9.71 19.25
N ILE A 748 5.78 -9.10 18.08
CA ILE A 748 4.62 -8.29 17.69
C ILE A 748 3.60 -9.15 16.97
N ARG A 749 2.35 -9.08 17.40
CA ARG A 749 1.18 -9.64 16.72
C ARG A 749 0.31 -8.49 16.23
N GLY A 750 0.47 -8.12 14.96
CA GLY A 750 -0.15 -6.94 14.36
C GLY A 750 0.76 -6.25 13.35
N ALA A 751 0.81 -4.92 13.35
CA ALA A 751 1.47 -4.15 12.29
C ALA A 751 2.25 -2.93 12.78
N ILE A 752 3.27 -2.54 12.02
CA ILE A 752 4.07 -1.33 12.23
C ILE A 752 4.00 -0.43 11.00
N ILE A 753 3.62 0.83 11.20
CA ILE A 753 3.69 1.89 10.21
C ILE A 753 4.56 3.01 10.76
N SER A 754 5.69 3.30 10.09
CA SER A 754 6.69 4.27 10.55
C SER A 754 7.01 5.33 9.49
N GLY A 755 7.08 6.59 9.92
CA GLY A 755 7.64 7.68 9.13
C GLY A 755 9.16 7.73 9.11
N GLY A 756 9.82 7.01 10.01
CA GLY A 756 11.28 6.93 10.11
C GLY A 756 11.96 8.22 10.55
N GLY A 757 11.21 9.13 11.17
CA GLY A 757 11.69 10.42 11.63
C GLY A 757 11.26 11.58 10.74
N GLY A 758 11.88 12.73 10.99
CA GLY A 758 11.43 14.00 10.43
C GLY A 758 11.68 15.16 11.36
N ASP A 759 11.10 16.29 11.01
CA ASP A 759 11.17 17.54 11.77
C ASP A 759 9.76 18.01 12.15
N ARG A 760 9.67 18.94 13.10
CA ARG A 760 8.42 19.63 13.44
C ARG A 760 8.47 21.08 13.01
N SER A 761 7.59 21.45 12.10
CA SER A 761 7.44 22.82 11.61
C SER A 761 6.03 23.31 11.88
N ALA A 762 5.91 24.48 12.53
CA ALA A 762 4.64 25.06 12.96
C ALA A 762 3.72 24.11 13.78
N GLY A 763 4.30 23.09 14.43
CA GLY A 763 3.57 22.10 15.23
C GLY A 763 3.11 20.86 14.46
N GLU A 764 3.33 20.80 13.15
CA GLU A 764 2.98 19.70 12.26
C GLU A 764 4.19 18.82 11.90
N TYR A 765 3.90 17.58 11.51
CA TYR A 765 4.90 16.61 11.07
C TYR A 765 5.40 16.94 9.66
N GLU A 766 6.71 17.10 9.51
CA GLU A 766 7.39 17.14 8.22
C GLU A 766 8.25 15.88 8.06
N LEU A 767 7.94 15.08 7.03
CA LEU A 767 8.74 13.90 6.68
C LEU A 767 10.13 14.32 6.21
N LYS A 768 11.16 13.66 6.74
CA LYS A 768 12.53 13.79 6.24
C LYS A 768 12.95 12.52 5.52
N LEU A 769 13.04 12.60 4.19
CA LEU A 769 13.61 11.53 3.38
C LEU A 769 15.14 11.57 3.45
N ASN A 770 15.75 10.43 3.78
CA ASN A 770 17.20 10.30 3.90
C ASN A 770 17.84 10.26 2.51
N ARG A 771 18.30 11.43 2.06
CA ARG A 771 19.07 11.63 0.82
C ARG A 771 20.54 11.80 1.18
N LEU A 772 21.36 10.83 0.81
CA LEU A 772 22.78 10.83 1.19
C LEU A 772 23.60 11.64 0.19
N ASP A 773 24.56 12.40 0.70
CA ASP A 773 25.62 13.00 -0.08
C ASP A 773 26.72 11.94 -0.38
N ARG A 774 27.63 12.23 -1.33
CA ARG A 774 28.76 11.35 -1.68
C ARG A 774 29.84 11.41 -0.59
N ASP A 775 29.46 11.02 0.62
CA ASP A 775 30.22 11.07 1.88
C ASP A 775 30.36 9.65 2.45
N THR A 776 31.59 9.18 2.62
CA THR A 776 31.86 7.83 3.11
C THR A 776 31.36 7.60 4.53
N PHE A 777 31.27 8.63 5.38
CA PHE A 777 30.73 8.48 6.74
C PHE A 777 29.23 8.26 6.74
N GLN A 778 28.50 8.88 5.80
CA GLN A 778 27.06 8.63 5.63
C GLN A 778 26.80 7.20 5.15
N ALA A 779 27.63 6.68 4.24
CA ALA A 779 27.56 5.27 3.83
C ALA A 779 27.79 4.31 5.01
N VAL A 780 28.80 4.59 5.86
CA VAL A 780 29.04 3.78 7.07
C VAL A 780 27.90 3.90 8.08
N ALA A 781 27.32 5.09 8.25
CA ALA A 781 26.16 5.29 9.13
C ALA A 781 24.91 4.54 8.62
N LEU A 782 24.71 4.49 7.30
CA LEU A 782 23.68 3.68 6.64
C LEU A 782 23.87 2.20 6.96
N ASP A 783 25.07 1.65 6.76
CA ASP A 783 25.39 0.24 7.06
C ASP A 783 25.29 -0.09 8.56
N ARG A 784 25.22 0.92 9.44
CA ARG A 784 24.99 0.78 10.90
C ARG A 784 23.55 1.06 11.34
N GLY A 785 22.66 1.28 10.37
CA GLY A 785 21.23 1.48 10.57
C GLY A 785 20.89 2.82 11.22
N ARG A 786 21.57 3.91 10.83
CA ARG A 786 21.24 5.29 11.27
C ARG A 786 19.91 5.79 10.72
N TYR A 787 19.60 5.40 9.49
CA TYR A 787 18.48 5.89 8.68
C TYR A 787 17.29 4.91 8.65
N ALA A 788 17.29 3.94 9.58
CA ALA A 788 16.24 2.95 9.68
C ALA A 788 14.99 3.54 10.35
N GLY A 789 13.86 3.43 9.67
CA GLY A 789 12.55 3.69 10.28
C GLY A 789 12.06 2.50 11.09
N VAL A 790 12.49 1.28 10.73
CA VAL A 790 12.35 0.10 11.59
C VAL A 790 13.70 -0.59 11.69
N LYS A 791 14.22 -0.69 12.92
CA LYS A 791 15.55 -1.23 13.24
C LYS A 791 15.41 -2.47 14.11
N MET A 792 15.98 -3.59 13.68
CA MET A 792 15.91 -4.88 14.35
C MET A 792 17.33 -5.31 14.75
N VAL A 793 17.59 -5.36 16.05
CA VAL A 793 18.96 -5.54 16.58
C VAL A 793 18.96 -6.33 17.88
N PRO A 794 20.08 -6.93 18.30
CA PRO A 794 20.15 -7.60 19.61
C PRO A 794 19.99 -6.60 20.76
N ALA A 795 19.32 -7.05 21.82
CA ALA A 795 19.14 -6.29 23.06
C ALA A 795 20.44 -6.18 23.89
N SER A 796 21.27 -7.24 23.86
CA SER A 796 22.47 -7.38 24.68
C SER A 796 23.53 -8.24 23.99
N ASN A 797 24.74 -8.29 24.56
CA ASN A 797 25.82 -9.15 24.06
C ASN A 797 25.65 -10.65 24.38
N SER A 798 24.70 -11.01 25.25
CA SER A 798 24.59 -12.37 25.81
C SER A 798 23.37 -13.15 25.34
N ASP A 799 22.32 -12.46 24.90
CA ASP A 799 21.11 -13.07 24.38
C ASP A 799 20.71 -12.35 23.09
N PRO A 800 20.83 -13.00 21.92
CA PRO A 800 20.43 -12.41 20.64
C PRO A 800 18.92 -12.22 20.55
N GLY A 801 18.13 -13.07 21.21
CA GLY A 801 16.69 -13.16 20.98
C GLY A 801 16.31 -13.42 19.52
N ILE A 802 15.00 -13.41 19.24
CA ILE A 802 14.43 -13.38 17.89
C ILE A 802 13.48 -12.18 17.85
N VAL A 803 13.47 -11.45 16.74
CA VAL A 803 12.42 -10.45 16.49
C VAL A 803 11.34 -11.08 15.64
N LYS A 804 10.08 -10.94 16.05
CA LYS A 804 8.92 -11.43 15.30
C LYS A 804 7.91 -10.32 15.06
N VAL A 805 7.39 -10.26 13.84
CA VAL A 805 6.24 -9.42 13.50
C VAL A 805 5.24 -10.27 12.74
N ASP A 806 4.07 -10.52 13.33
CA ASP A 806 3.06 -11.43 12.83
C ASP A 806 1.75 -10.70 12.55
N PHE A 807 1.56 -10.31 11.28
CA PHE A 807 0.33 -9.68 10.80
C PHE A 807 -0.83 -10.67 10.65
N TYR A 808 -0.54 -11.98 10.64
CA TYR A 808 -1.51 -13.05 10.50
C TYR A 808 -2.07 -13.55 11.84
N LEU A 809 -1.65 -12.90 12.93
CA LEU A 809 -2.27 -13.02 14.25
C LEU A 809 -2.19 -14.43 14.85
N GLY A 810 -1.08 -15.14 14.57
CA GLY A 810 -0.83 -16.50 15.04
C GLY A 810 -1.47 -17.59 14.17
N LEU A 811 -2.25 -17.23 13.16
CA LEU A 811 -2.78 -18.17 12.18
C LEU A 811 -1.66 -18.63 11.24
N THR A 812 -1.60 -19.93 10.95
CA THR A 812 -0.48 -20.53 10.21
C THR A 812 -0.84 -20.93 8.78
N THR A 813 -2.13 -20.91 8.43
CA THR A 813 -2.62 -21.26 7.10
C THR A 813 -3.36 -20.11 6.43
N GLU A 814 -3.25 -19.98 5.11
CA GLU A 814 -3.97 -18.93 4.37
C GLU A 814 -5.49 -19.11 4.47
N SER A 815 -5.96 -20.36 4.39
CA SER A 815 -7.40 -20.65 4.43
C SER A 815 -8.02 -20.18 5.73
N GLU A 816 -7.36 -20.39 6.87
CA GLU A 816 -7.85 -19.89 8.17
C GLU A 816 -7.89 -18.36 8.20
N ILE A 817 -6.86 -17.68 7.69
CA ILE A 817 -6.83 -16.21 7.68
C ILE A 817 -7.96 -15.65 6.83
N ILE A 818 -8.15 -16.20 5.64
CA ILE A 818 -9.22 -15.87 4.69
C ILE A 818 -10.60 -16.11 5.30
N GLU A 819 -10.82 -17.28 5.92
CA GLU A 819 -12.08 -17.65 6.55
C GLU A 819 -12.45 -16.70 7.68
N LYS A 820 -11.50 -16.40 8.59
CA LYS A 820 -11.74 -15.51 9.73
C LYS A 820 -11.95 -14.07 9.28
N GLY A 821 -11.19 -13.62 8.29
CA GLY A 821 -11.24 -12.25 7.78
C GLY A 821 -12.41 -11.99 6.83
N ARG A 822 -13.11 -13.05 6.42
CA ARG A 822 -14.22 -13.05 5.47
C ARG A 822 -13.89 -12.29 4.18
N ASN A 823 -12.71 -12.56 3.64
CA ASN A 823 -12.23 -11.93 2.43
C ASN A 823 -11.37 -12.93 1.65
N ASP A 824 -11.60 -13.06 0.36
CA ASP A 824 -10.91 -14.03 -0.50
C ASP A 824 -9.41 -13.73 -0.70
N TYR A 825 -8.93 -12.58 -0.21
CA TYR A 825 -7.56 -12.12 -0.37
C TYR A 825 -6.82 -12.06 0.96
N LEU A 826 -5.69 -12.79 1.05
CA LEU A 826 -4.95 -13.03 2.28
C LEU A 826 -4.67 -11.77 3.12
N ASN A 827 -4.02 -10.76 2.55
CA ASN A 827 -3.62 -9.57 3.31
C ASN A 827 -4.81 -8.66 3.66
N MET A 828 -5.88 -8.69 2.87
CA MET A 828 -7.12 -7.99 3.21
C MET A 828 -7.89 -8.73 4.31
N ALA A 829 -7.89 -10.06 4.30
CA ALA A 829 -8.46 -10.87 5.36
C ALA A 829 -7.69 -10.69 6.68
N ALA A 830 -6.35 -10.70 6.63
CA ALA A 830 -5.49 -10.40 7.77
C ALA A 830 -5.75 -9.01 8.36
N ARG A 831 -5.88 -7.99 7.49
CA ARG A 831 -6.33 -6.65 7.88
C ARG A 831 -7.65 -6.72 8.62
N ASN A 832 -8.68 -7.32 8.04
CA ASN A 832 -10.01 -7.39 8.65
C ASN A 832 -9.96 -8.11 10.02
N ASN A 833 -9.20 -9.19 10.14
CA ASN A 833 -8.98 -9.87 11.42
C ASN A 833 -8.41 -8.93 12.47
N LEU A 834 -7.37 -8.16 12.13
CA LEU A 834 -6.75 -7.20 13.04
C LEU A 834 -7.71 -6.06 13.42
N LEU A 835 -8.40 -5.48 12.44
CA LEU A 835 -9.33 -4.37 12.67
C LEU A 835 -10.56 -4.81 13.48
N ASN A 836 -11.01 -6.06 13.32
CA ASN A 836 -12.08 -6.64 14.14
C ASN A 836 -11.67 -6.78 15.62
N LYS A 837 -10.42 -7.18 15.90
CA LYS A 837 -9.89 -7.21 17.28
C LYS A 837 -9.94 -5.82 17.93
N PHE A 838 -9.66 -4.75 17.18
CA PHE A 838 -9.81 -3.38 17.68
C PHE A 838 -11.27 -2.97 17.87
N ALA A 839 -12.17 -3.36 16.96
CA ALA A 839 -13.59 -3.03 17.05
C ALA A 839 -14.24 -3.65 18.30
N GLU A 840 -13.85 -4.87 18.67
CA GLU A 840 -14.25 -5.54 19.93
C GLU A 840 -13.83 -4.74 21.18
N LEU A 841 -12.75 -3.96 21.08
CA LEU A 841 -12.22 -3.09 22.14
C LEU A 841 -12.72 -1.64 22.04
N GLY A 842 -13.71 -1.38 21.17
CA GLY A 842 -14.30 -0.06 20.99
C GLY A 842 -13.42 0.94 20.23
N ILE A 843 -12.42 0.46 19.47
CA ILE A 843 -11.58 1.28 18.59
C ILE A 843 -11.91 0.92 17.14
N TYR A 844 -12.52 1.85 16.39
CA TYR A 844 -12.95 1.62 15.01
C TYR A 844 -11.96 2.23 14.03
N LEU A 845 -11.25 1.38 13.28
CA LEU A 845 -10.09 1.79 12.47
C LEU A 845 -10.29 1.68 10.96
N TYR A 846 -11.42 1.12 10.51
CA TYR A 846 -11.72 0.86 9.10
C TYR A 846 -11.78 2.10 8.21
N ASN A 847 -11.88 3.31 8.78
CA ASN A 847 -11.86 4.58 8.04
C ASN A 847 -10.44 5.16 7.88
N ILE A 848 -9.43 4.54 8.47
CA ILE A 848 -8.03 5.01 8.48
C ILE A 848 -7.13 3.97 7.82
N PHE A 849 -7.33 2.71 8.20
CA PHE A 849 -6.64 1.54 7.68
C PHE A 849 -7.61 0.71 6.90
#